data_AF-A0A067GQ03-F1
#
_entry.id   AF-A0A067GQ03-F1
#
_cell.length_a   1.000
_cell.length_b   1.000
_cell.length_c   1.000
_cell.angle_alpha   90.00
_cell.angle_beta   90.00
_cell.angle_gamma   90.00
#
_symmetry.space_group_name_H-M   'P 1'
#
loop_
_entity.id
_entity.type
_entity.pdbx_description
1 polymer ?
#
loop_
_entity_poly.entity_id
_entity_poly.type
_entity_poly.pdbx_seq_one_letter_code
_entity_poly.pdbx_strand_id
1 'polypeptide(L)'
;MESSEEDDDFPSIESITPQSKIDSVYQSHTEKGIRKLCCELLDLKDAVENLCGNMHTKYLAFLRLSEEVVETEHELMELRKHISAQGILVQDLMTGVCRQLEELSVANGNIDESLSDPQKIELEDPLPNEIDKCKMIFLEKIDVLLAEHKVEEAIEVLDAEERNFPELRSSGEASSAQASSFKSDFLKRKAMVEDQLVKITEQPSIGILELKKALTDLIKLGKGPLAHQLLLKYYASRLQRSFEVYLPSSSVCPEVFPATISKLVFSTVSLTTKDSGLIFGDNPVYSNRVVQWAEWEIEYFVRLVKENAPPSETISAMRAASISVEASVNYCSLLESQGLKLSRLLLLLLRPYIEEVLELNFRRARKMVFNLEDIDESLLLSPHFMSPLSLFATSSDSMLVDSGSRFMHIVEEILEQLTPLVVLHFGGNILTRISQLFDKYLDALNRALPGPSDDDNLTELKETIPFRAETDSEQLSLLGVAFTIMDELLPNTVSKVWNPKNESKEVGNENIAPNASTTTELKDWKRHLQHSFDKLRDHFCRQYVLSFIYSREGKTRLNGQIYLSGNEEYTQWDSDPLPSLPFQALFAKLQQLATVAGDVLLGKEKLQKILLARLTETVVMWLSAEQEFWAVFEDESSPIQPLGLQQLILDMHFTVEIARFAGYPSRHVHQIASAIIARAIRTFSTRGIDPRYYSYYC
;
A
#
# COMPACT_ATOMS: atom_id res chain seq x y z
N MET A 1 25.90 79.71 -0.34
CA MET A 1 25.26 79.51 0.99
C MET A 1 24.78 78.09 0.97
N GLU A 2 25.73 77.18 1.24
CA GLU A 2 25.84 76.44 2.52
C GLU A 2 24.74 75.38 2.57
N SER A 3 24.96 74.14 2.10
CA SER A 3 25.72 73.04 2.73
C SER A 3 25.30 72.75 4.17
N SER A 4 24.47 71.72 4.34
CA SER A 4 24.55 70.79 5.45
C SER A 4 24.01 69.45 4.97
N GLU A 5 24.94 68.61 4.54
CA GLU A 5 24.81 67.17 4.44
C GLU A 5 24.39 66.65 5.83
N GLU A 6 23.23 66.02 5.92
CA GLU A 6 22.98 64.97 6.89
C GLU A 6 22.65 63.71 6.06
N ASP A 7 23.73 63.10 5.56
CA ASP A 7 23.74 61.67 5.28
C ASP A 7 23.47 60.97 6.61
N ASP A 8 22.20 60.69 6.90
CA ASP A 8 21.86 59.58 7.78
C ASP A 8 22.22 58.30 7.01
N ASP A 9 23.50 57.94 7.09
CA ASP A 9 24.04 56.62 6.83
C ASP A 9 23.26 55.63 7.70
N PHE A 10 22.11 55.16 7.21
CA PHE A 10 21.61 53.86 7.59
C PHE A 10 22.74 52.89 7.26
N PRO A 11 23.28 52.13 8.24
CA PRO A 11 24.29 51.15 7.95
C PRO A 11 23.69 50.22 6.91
N SER A 12 24.24 50.27 5.70
CA SER A 12 24.00 49.27 4.66
C SER A 12 24.12 47.93 5.36
N ILE A 13 23.06 47.13 5.38
CA ILE A 13 23.03 45.82 6.02
C ILE A 13 24.32 45.11 5.61
N GLU A 14 25.25 45.02 6.55
CA GLU A 14 26.52 44.35 6.37
C GLU A 14 26.20 42.99 5.80
N SER A 15 26.72 42.71 4.61
CA SER A 15 26.61 41.40 3.99
C SER A 15 26.97 40.35 5.05
N ILE A 16 26.01 39.49 5.40
CA ILE A 16 26.24 38.42 6.37
C ILE A 16 27.43 37.62 5.84
N THR A 17 28.55 37.67 6.55
CA THR A 17 29.78 37.06 6.08
C THR A 17 29.57 35.53 6.04
N PRO A 18 29.83 34.85 4.92
CA PRO A 18 29.60 33.41 4.79
C PRO A 18 30.32 32.63 5.89
N GLN A 19 29.69 31.58 6.44
CA GLN A 19 30.27 30.73 7.49
C GLN A 19 31.66 30.16 7.13
N SER A 20 31.96 30.03 5.84
CA SER A 20 33.27 29.58 5.33
C SER A 20 34.42 30.54 5.65
N LYS A 21 34.15 31.76 6.12
CA LYS A 21 35.15 32.80 6.43
C LYS A 21 35.29 33.11 7.93
N ILE A 22 34.58 32.41 8.83
CA ILE A 22 34.63 32.73 10.26
C ILE A 22 35.01 31.49 11.08
N ASP A 23 36.02 31.63 11.95
CA ASP A 23 36.44 30.58 12.87
C ASP A 23 35.33 30.21 13.86
N SER A 24 34.77 29.01 13.69
CA SER A 24 33.59 28.51 14.41
C SER A 24 33.79 28.26 15.91
N VAL A 25 35.03 28.38 16.39
CA VAL A 25 35.49 28.05 17.75
C VAL A 25 35.17 29.17 18.76
N TYR A 26 35.01 30.42 18.32
CA TYR A 26 34.83 31.58 19.22
C TYR A 26 33.42 32.18 19.23
N GLN A 27 32.43 31.54 18.59
CA GLN A 27 31.05 32.04 18.53
C GLN A 27 30.14 31.40 19.57
N SER A 28 29.39 32.24 20.29
CA SER A 28 28.35 31.79 21.22
C SER A 28 27.21 31.07 20.48
N HIS A 29 26.53 30.13 21.14
CA HIS A 29 25.38 29.42 20.57
C HIS A 29 24.24 30.36 20.16
N THR A 30 24.04 31.45 20.92
CA THR A 30 23.06 32.49 20.61
C THR A 30 23.38 33.24 19.32
N GLU A 31 24.66 33.57 19.09
CA GLU A 31 25.09 34.24 17.84
C GLU A 31 24.93 33.33 16.62
N LYS A 32 25.22 32.03 16.76
CA LYS A 32 24.98 31.03 15.72
C LYS A 32 23.48 30.90 15.40
N GLY A 33 22.63 30.91 16.42
CA GLY A 33 21.17 30.86 16.28
C GLY A 33 20.60 32.08 15.56
N ILE A 34 21.02 33.29 15.97
CA ILE A 34 20.58 34.54 15.34
C ILE A 34 21.02 34.58 13.87
N ARG A 35 22.27 34.20 13.56
CA ARG A 35 22.75 34.21 12.17
C ARG A 35 22.04 33.17 11.30
N LYS A 36 21.75 31.97 11.83
CA LYS A 36 20.97 30.95 11.12
C LYS A 36 19.59 31.50 10.74
N LEU A 37 18.90 32.14 11.70
CA LEU A 37 17.60 32.77 11.46
C LEU A 37 17.68 33.88 10.40
N CYS A 38 18.73 34.71 10.43
CA CYS A 38 18.93 35.75 9.41
C CYS A 38 19.19 35.18 8.01
N CYS A 39 19.92 34.06 7.89
CA CYS A 39 20.09 33.37 6.60
C CYS A 39 18.77 32.81 6.09
N GLU A 40 17.99 32.14 6.95
CA GLU A 40 16.67 31.60 6.58
C GLU A 40 15.69 32.70 6.15
N LEU A 41 15.75 33.88 6.78
CA LEU A 41 14.97 35.06 6.40
C LEU A 41 15.37 35.62 5.03
N LEU A 42 16.66 35.59 4.67
CA LEU A 42 17.15 36.00 3.36
C LEU A 42 16.73 34.99 2.27
N ASP A 43 16.87 33.69 2.55
CA ASP A 43 16.43 32.63 1.62
C ASP A 43 14.92 32.72 1.38
N LEU A 44 14.14 33.00 2.42
CA LEU A 44 12.70 33.20 2.31
C LEU A 44 12.36 34.46 1.49
N LYS A 45 13.09 35.56 1.70
CA LYS A 45 12.92 36.78 0.90
C LYS A 45 13.20 36.52 -0.58
N ASP A 46 14.30 35.84 -0.91
CA ASP A 46 14.65 35.49 -2.29
C ASP A 46 13.62 34.54 -2.92
N ALA A 47 13.08 33.60 -2.16
CA ALA A 47 12.00 32.73 -2.63
C ALA A 47 10.72 33.51 -2.94
N VAL A 48 10.35 34.48 -2.10
CA VAL A 48 9.17 35.35 -2.30
C VAL A 48 9.37 36.29 -3.49
N GLU A 49 10.55 36.89 -3.64
CA GLU A 49 10.87 37.75 -4.79
C GLU A 49 10.85 36.95 -6.11
N ASN A 50 11.39 35.73 -6.11
CA ASN A 50 11.30 34.82 -7.26
C ASN A 50 9.85 34.42 -7.58
N LEU A 51 9.03 34.14 -6.56
CA LEU A 51 7.61 33.83 -6.75
C LEU A 51 6.85 35.02 -7.36
N CYS A 52 7.08 36.23 -6.84
CA CYS A 52 6.50 37.46 -7.36
C CYS A 52 6.95 37.75 -8.80
N GLY A 53 8.24 37.61 -9.11
CA GLY A 53 8.75 37.75 -10.48
C GLY A 53 8.18 36.72 -11.44
N ASN A 54 8.04 35.46 -11.00
CA ASN A 54 7.44 34.39 -11.80
C ASN A 54 5.95 34.65 -12.05
N MET A 55 5.22 35.09 -11.02
CA MET A 55 3.80 35.44 -11.12
C MET A 55 3.58 36.62 -12.08
N HIS A 56 4.38 37.69 -11.97
CA HIS A 56 4.30 38.84 -12.88
C HIS A 56 4.61 38.44 -14.33
N THR A 57 5.63 37.60 -14.55
CA THR A 57 5.98 37.11 -15.89
C THR A 57 4.88 36.24 -16.49
N LYS A 58 4.28 35.34 -15.70
CA LYS A 58 3.15 34.52 -16.12
C LYS A 58 1.90 35.34 -16.42
N TYR A 59 1.63 36.37 -15.63
CA TYR A 59 0.52 37.29 -15.86
C TYR A 59 0.70 38.09 -17.16
N LEU A 60 1.90 38.60 -17.43
CA LEU A 60 2.22 39.24 -18.71
C LEU A 60 2.12 38.29 -19.90
N ALA A 61 2.57 37.04 -19.77
CA ALA A 61 2.43 36.04 -20.82
C ALA A 61 0.95 35.72 -21.10
N PHE A 62 0.13 35.61 -20.05
CA PHE A 62 -1.31 35.43 -20.18
C PHE A 62 -1.98 36.61 -20.91
N LEU A 63 -1.63 37.85 -20.57
CA LEU A 63 -2.16 39.03 -21.26
C LEU A 63 -1.79 39.04 -22.75
N ARG A 64 -0.54 38.73 -23.09
CA ARG A 64 -0.10 38.63 -24.50
C ARG A 64 -0.85 37.54 -25.26
N LEU A 65 -0.99 36.35 -24.67
CA LEU A 65 -1.77 35.26 -25.25
C LEU A 65 -3.24 35.66 -25.45
N SER A 66 -3.83 36.40 -24.50
CA SER A 66 -5.22 36.86 -24.63
C SER A 66 -5.40 37.88 -25.75
N GLU A 67 -4.41 38.76 -25.97
CA GLU A 67 -4.41 39.73 -27.07
C GLU A 67 -4.25 39.02 -28.42
N GLU A 68 -3.33 38.05 -28.51
CA GLU A 68 -3.13 37.21 -29.70
C GLU A 68 -4.40 36.41 -30.04
N VAL A 69 -5.12 35.89 -29.06
CA VAL A 69 -6.41 35.22 -29.28
C VAL A 69 -7.45 36.17 -29.88
N VAL A 70 -7.53 37.42 -29.40
CA VAL A 70 -8.45 38.42 -29.97
C VAL A 70 -8.06 38.79 -31.41
N GLU A 71 -6.77 38.87 -31.72
CA GLU A 71 -6.29 39.10 -33.08
C GLU A 71 -6.65 37.94 -34.02
N THR A 72 -6.45 36.68 -33.57
CA THR A 72 -6.86 35.50 -34.34
C THR A 72 -8.38 35.41 -34.54
N GLU A 73 -9.19 35.87 -33.59
CA GLU A 73 -10.65 35.97 -33.75
C GLU A 73 -11.02 36.96 -34.86
N HIS A 74 -10.30 38.10 -34.95
CA HIS A 74 -10.48 39.07 -36.02
C HIS A 74 -10.14 38.47 -37.39
N GLU A 75 -9.00 37.77 -37.49
CA GLU A 75 -8.60 37.06 -38.72
C GLU A 75 -9.63 36.00 -39.15
N LEU A 76 -10.19 35.25 -38.20
CA LEU A 76 -11.26 34.29 -38.48
C LEU A 76 -12.54 34.95 -38.99
N MET A 77 -12.89 36.13 -38.45
CA MET A 77 -14.02 36.90 -38.97
C MET A 77 -13.77 37.39 -40.40
N GLU A 78 -12.56 37.84 -40.73
CA GLU A 78 -12.19 38.20 -42.10
C GLU A 78 -12.24 36.99 -43.04
N LEU A 79 -11.71 35.84 -42.63
CA LEU A 79 -11.78 34.61 -43.40
C LEU A 79 -13.22 34.18 -43.67
N ARG A 80 -14.10 34.27 -42.66
CA ARG A 80 -15.53 33.99 -42.82
C ARG A 80 -16.17 34.93 -43.83
N LYS A 81 -15.80 36.21 -43.83
CA LYS A 81 -16.26 37.19 -44.83
C LYS A 81 -15.79 36.83 -46.23
N HIS A 82 -14.53 36.42 -46.39
CA HIS A 82 -14.00 35.94 -47.68
C HIS A 82 -14.71 34.69 -48.20
N ILE A 83 -14.94 33.69 -47.33
CA ILE A 83 -15.68 32.47 -47.69
C ILE A 83 -17.12 32.82 -48.08
N SER A 84 -17.76 33.75 -47.36
CA SER A 84 -19.11 34.19 -47.69
C SER A 84 -19.18 34.90 -49.04
N ALA A 85 -18.20 35.76 -49.34
CA ALA A 85 -18.09 36.44 -50.64
C ALA A 85 -17.82 35.45 -51.79
N GLN A 86 -16.96 34.44 -51.57
CA GLN A 86 -16.76 33.35 -52.53
C GLN A 86 -18.02 32.50 -52.71
N GLY A 87 -18.78 32.27 -51.64
CA GLY A 87 -20.08 31.59 -51.70
C GLY A 87 -21.08 32.32 -52.60
N ILE A 88 -21.15 33.66 -52.50
CA ILE A 88 -21.99 34.48 -53.38
C ILE A 88 -21.54 34.35 -54.85
N LEU A 89 -20.23 34.41 -55.12
CA LEU A 89 -19.70 34.23 -56.48
C LEU A 89 -20.03 32.85 -57.07
N VAL A 90 -19.97 31.79 -56.26
CA VAL A 90 -20.37 30.44 -56.69
C VAL A 90 -21.88 30.37 -56.94
N GLN A 91 -22.69 31.03 -56.11
CA GLN A 91 -24.14 31.13 -56.30
C GLN A 91 -24.50 31.88 -57.60
N ASP A 92 -23.79 32.98 -57.88
CA ASP A 92 -23.93 33.78 -59.11
C ASP A 92 -23.48 33.00 -60.34
N LEU A 93 -22.41 32.21 -60.23
CA LEU A 93 -21.97 31.31 -61.29
C LEU A 93 -23.00 30.21 -61.54
N MET A 94 -23.54 29.58 -60.49
CA MET A 94 -24.60 28.58 -60.64
C MET A 94 -25.83 29.17 -61.31
N THR A 95 -26.31 30.34 -60.88
CA THR A 95 -27.47 30.99 -61.49
C THR A 95 -27.20 31.48 -62.91
N GLY A 96 -26.00 31.99 -63.20
CA GLY A 96 -25.57 32.41 -64.53
C GLY A 96 -25.43 31.23 -65.52
N VAL A 97 -24.85 30.11 -65.08
CA VAL A 97 -24.73 28.88 -65.88
C VAL A 97 -26.09 28.24 -66.09
N CYS A 98 -26.98 28.21 -65.08
CA CYS A 98 -28.36 27.77 -65.26
C CYS A 98 -29.11 28.61 -66.29
N ARG A 99 -28.96 29.95 -66.28
CA ARG A 99 -29.57 30.82 -67.28
C ARG A 99 -29.04 30.58 -68.70
N GLN A 100 -27.74 30.37 -68.85
CA GLN A 100 -27.13 30.04 -70.14
C GLN A 100 -27.57 28.65 -70.66
N LEU A 101 -27.71 27.68 -69.77
CA LEU A 101 -28.19 26.34 -70.11
C LEU A 101 -29.67 26.36 -70.52
N GLU A 102 -30.49 27.17 -69.84
CA GLU A 102 -31.89 27.41 -70.23
C GLU A 102 -31.99 28.13 -71.58
N GLU A 103 -31.18 29.17 -71.84
CA GLU A 103 -31.10 29.86 -73.14
C GLU A 103 -30.65 28.91 -74.29
N LEU A 104 -29.68 28.02 -74.04
CA LEU A 104 -29.25 26.98 -74.98
C LEU A 104 -30.30 25.88 -75.20
N SER A 105 -31.06 25.53 -74.16
CA SER A 105 -32.16 24.54 -74.27
C SER A 105 -33.34 25.08 -75.09
N VAL A 106 -33.62 26.39 -75.02
CA VAL A 106 -34.64 27.06 -75.82
C VAL A 106 -34.18 27.23 -77.29
N ALA A 107 -32.88 27.41 -77.52
CA ALA A 107 -32.31 27.51 -78.87
C ALA A 107 -32.26 26.15 -79.62
N ASN A 108 -32.12 25.03 -78.92
CA ASN A 108 -32.05 23.69 -79.52
C ASN A 108 -33.41 23.05 -79.84
N GLY A 109 -34.53 23.74 -79.58
CA GLY A 109 -35.88 23.22 -79.82
C GLY A 109 -36.36 23.24 -81.29
N ASN A 110 -35.57 23.75 -82.24
CA ASN A 110 -35.99 23.92 -83.64
C ASN A 110 -34.86 23.63 -84.65
N ILE A 111 -34.36 22.39 -84.77
CA ILE A 111 -33.80 21.89 -86.05
C ILE A 111 -34.12 20.39 -86.15
N ASP A 112 -35.00 20.07 -87.10
CA ASP A 112 -35.27 18.72 -87.62
C ASP A 112 -34.46 18.49 -88.92
N GLU A 113 -34.28 17.22 -89.27
CA GLU A 113 -33.84 16.65 -90.56
C GLU A 113 -32.41 16.92 -91.09
N SER A 114 -31.59 15.86 -91.19
CA SER A 114 -31.23 15.23 -92.49
C SER A 114 -29.95 14.33 -92.44
N LEU A 115 -30.17 13.06 -92.81
CA LEU A 115 -29.35 12.23 -93.73
C LEU A 115 -27.84 12.01 -93.47
N SER A 116 -27.47 10.76 -93.15
CA SER A 116 -26.71 9.82 -94.03
C SER A 116 -25.67 8.98 -93.27
N ASP A 117 -25.86 7.66 -93.33
CA ASP A 117 -24.81 6.62 -93.23
C ASP A 117 -24.10 6.49 -94.61
N PRO A 118 -22.81 6.07 -94.73
CA PRO A 118 -22.52 4.63 -94.82
C PRO A 118 -21.15 4.13 -94.30
N GLN A 119 -21.22 3.01 -93.56
CA GLN A 119 -20.55 1.70 -93.81
C GLN A 119 -19.14 1.34 -93.24
N LYS A 120 -19.12 0.06 -92.78
CA LYS A 120 -18.05 -0.96 -92.57
C LYS A 120 -17.49 -1.04 -91.13
N ILE A 121 -17.48 -2.17 -90.41
CA ILE A 121 -17.38 -3.61 -90.76
C ILE A 121 -18.09 -4.46 -89.67
N GLU A 122 -18.80 -5.51 -90.12
CA GLU A 122 -19.36 -6.59 -89.30
C GLU A 122 -18.27 -7.39 -88.56
N LEU A 123 -18.36 -7.43 -87.24
CA LEU A 123 -17.91 -8.53 -86.40
C LEU A 123 -19.10 -8.86 -85.50
N GLU A 124 -19.66 -10.06 -85.70
CA GLU A 124 -20.67 -10.63 -84.82
C GLU A 124 -20.10 -10.75 -83.40
N ASP A 125 -20.41 -9.79 -82.55
CA ASP A 125 -20.34 -9.95 -81.11
C ASP A 125 -21.62 -10.68 -80.68
N PRO A 126 -21.53 -11.80 -79.94
CA PRO A 126 -22.73 -12.50 -79.47
C PRO A 126 -23.49 -11.55 -78.55
N LEU A 127 -24.78 -11.28 -78.86
CA LEU A 127 -25.65 -10.48 -78.01
C LEU A 127 -25.51 -10.95 -76.55
N PRO A 128 -25.31 -10.04 -75.57
CA PRO A 128 -25.35 -10.43 -74.17
C PRO A 128 -26.74 -11.02 -73.91
N ASN A 129 -26.80 -12.24 -73.37
CA ASN A 129 -28.06 -12.83 -72.91
C ASN A 129 -28.78 -11.80 -72.02
N GLU A 130 -30.11 -11.68 -72.10
CA GLU A 130 -30.90 -10.71 -71.30
C GLU A 130 -30.57 -10.79 -69.79
N ILE A 131 -30.19 -11.97 -69.33
CA ILE A 131 -29.73 -12.27 -67.97
C ILE A 131 -28.43 -11.52 -67.60
N ASP A 132 -27.49 -11.34 -68.53
CA ASP A 132 -26.23 -10.63 -68.30
C ASP A 132 -26.44 -9.10 -68.26
N LYS A 133 -27.41 -8.57 -69.02
CA LYS A 133 -27.81 -7.16 -68.91
C LYS A 133 -28.47 -6.86 -67.57
N CYS A 134 -29.39 -7.71 -67.10
CA CYS A 134 -30.01 -7.55 -65.79
C CYS A 134 -28.98 -7.56 -64.65
N LYS A 135 -27.97 -8.43 -64.72
CA LYS A 135 -26.85 -8.47 -63.76
C LYS A 135 -26.00 -7.19 -63.78
N MET A 136 -25.74 -6.62 -64.95
CA MET A 136 -24.99 -5.35 -65.06
C MET A 136 -25.77 -4.17 -64.46
N ILE A 137 -27.06 -4.07 -64.79
CA ILE A 137 -27.95 -3.00 -64.27
C ILE A 137 -28.08 -3.09 -62.75
N PHE A 138 -28.11 -4.30 -62.18
CA PHE A 138 -28.10 -4.49 -60.73
C PHE A 138 -26.83 -3.95 -60.07
N LEU A 139 -25.64 -4.25 -60.63
CA LEU A 139 -24.38 -3.76 -60.10
C LEU A 139 -24.26 -2.24 -60.22
N GLU A 140 -24.69 -1.66 -61.34
CA GLU A 140 -24.76 -0.20 -61.52
C GLU A 140 -25.69 0.45 -60.48
N LYS A 141 -26.82 -0.17 -60.16
CA LYS A 141 -27.72 0.32 -59.11
C LYS A 141 -27.02 0.40 -57.75
N ILE A 142 -26.20 -0.59 -57.40
CA ILE A 142 -25.40 -0.54 -56.16
C ILE A 142 -24.35 0.56 -56.22
N ASP A 143 -23.65 0.69 -57.35
CA ASP A 143 -22.62 1.71 -57.53
C ASP A 143 -23.24 3.13 -57.41
N VAL A 144 -24.46 3.35 -57.93
CA VAL A 144 -25.23 4.60 -57.75
C VAL A 144 -25.60 4.82 -56.28
N LEU A 145 -26.14 3.81 -55.59
CA LEU A 145 -26.51 3.93 -54.17
C LEU A 145 -25.30 4.21 -53.27
N LEU A 146 -24.15 3.60 -53.57
CA LEU A 146 -22.88 3.86 -52.90
C LEU A 146 -22.36 5.29 -53.15
N ALA A 147 -22.55 5.82 -54.36
CA ALA A 147 -22.20 7.20 -54.71
C ALA A 147 -23.14 8.23 -54.03
N GLU A 148 -24.41 7.88 -53.83
CA GLU A 148 -25.39 8.71 -53.10
C GLU A 148 -25.29 8.57 -51.56
N HIS A 149 -24.31 7.80 -51.04
CA HIS A 149 -24.16 7.50 -49.61
C HIS A 149 -25.38 6.81 -48.97
N LYS A 150 -26.23 6.15 -49.77
CA LYS A 150 -27.40 5.38 -49.30
C LYS A 150 -27.02 3.94 -48.97
N VAL A 151 -26.13 3.80 -47.98
CA VAL A 151 -25.52 2.52 -47.60
C VAL A 151 -26.55 1.49 -47.14
N GLU A 152 -27.61 1.93 -46.46
CA GLU A 152 -28.68 1.05 -45.95
C GLU A 152 -29.52 0.45 -47.08
N GLU A 153 -29.92 1.27 -48.06
CA GLU A 153 -30.64 0.81 -49.24
C GLU A 153 -29.77 -0.15 -50.09
N ALA A 154 -28.46 0.13 -50.18
CA ALA A 154 -27.52 -0.76 -50.85
C ALA A 154 -27.43 -2.15 -50.18
N ILE A 155 -27.49 -2.22 -48.85
CA ILE A 155 -27.47 -3.49 -48.10
C ILE A 155 -28.76 -4.27 -48.31
N GLU A 156 -29.93 -3.61 -48.31
CA GLU A 156 -31.21 -4.27 -48.57
C GLU A 156 -31.26 -4.86 -49.98
N VAL A 157 -30.76 -4.11 -50.97
CA VAL A 157 -30.64 -4.57 -52.37
C VAL A 157 -29.68 -5.77 -52.47
N LEU A 158 -28.54 -5.72 -51.77
CA LEU A 158 -27.57 -6.83 -51.72
C LEU A 158 -28.14 -8.08 -51.05
N ASP A 159 -28.82 -7.96 -49.91
CA ASP A 159 -29.40 -9.10 -49.18
C ASP A 159 -30.58 -9.71 -49.95
N ALA A 160 -31.40 -8.90 -50.64
CA ALA A 160 -32.46 -9.38 -51.51
C ALA A 160 -31.89 -10.23 -52.66
N GLU A 161 -30.82 -9.77 -53.30
CA GLU A 161 -30.15 -10.50 -54.38
C GLU A 161 -29.50 -11.79 -53.89
N GLU A 162 -28.85 -11.75 -52.72
CA GLU A 162 -28.18 -12.92 -52.11
C GLU A 162 -29.18 -13.99 -51.65
N ARG A 163 -30.43 -13.61 -51.36
CA ARG A 163 -31.55 -14.54 -51.11
C ARG A 163 -32.08 -15.16 -52.39
N ASN A 164 -32.14 -14.40 -53.47
CA ASN A 164 -32.58 -14.88 -54.79
C ASN A 164 -31.55 -15.83 -55.43
N PHE A 165 -30.25 -15.64 -55.14
CA PHE A 165 -29.15 -16.42 -55.70
C PHE A 165 -28.21 -16.98 -54.61
N PRO A 166 -28.57 -18.10 -53.96
CA PRO A 166 -27.78 -18.66 -52.85
C PRO A 166 -26.37 -19.14 -53.24
N GLU A 167 -26.10 -19.32 -54.53
CA GLU A 167 -24.77 -19.62 -55.11
C GLU A 167 -23.73 -18.53 -54.82
N LEU A 168 -24.18 -17.30 -54.50
CA LEU A 168 -23.34 -16.16 -54.10
C LEU A 168 -22.81 -16.28 -52.65
N ARG A 169 -23.43 -17.12 -51.79
CA ARG A 169 -23.07 -17.24 -50.36
C ARG A 169 -21.86 -18.13 -50.06
N SER A 170 -21.52 -19.09 -50.93
CA SER A 170 -20.46 -20.07 -50.67
C SER A 170 -19.17 -19.74 -51.43
N SER A 171 -18.02 -19.86 -50.76
CA SER A 171 -16.68 -19.70 -51.36
C SER A 171 -16.28 -20.88 -52.26
N GLY A 172 -17.16 -21.85 -52.50
CA GLY A 172 -16.85 -23.09 -53.22
C GLY A 172 -16.84 -22.92 -54.74
N GLU A 173 -15.75 -23.37 -55.37
CA GLU A 173 -15.53 -23.45 -56.81
C GLU A 173 -16.40 -24.54 -57.45
N ALA A 174 -17.61 -24.20 -57.91
CA ALA A 174 -18.34 -25.05 -58.85
C ALA A 174 -19.47 -24.29 -59.58
N SER A 175 -19.14 -23.37 -60.49
CA SER A 175 -20.03 -23.01 -61.62
C SER A 175 -19.27 -22.28 -62.74
N SER A 176 -19.92 -22.17 -63.92
CA SER A 176 -19.35 -21.72 -65.20
C SER A 176 -18.66 -20.33 -65.17
N ALA A 177 -17.79 -20.05 -66.14
CA ALA A 177 -16.98 -18.83 -66.21
C ALA A 177 -17.77 -17.51 -66.11
N GLN A 178 -19.01 -17.45 -66.60
CA GLN A 178 -19.91 -16.28 -66.46
C GLN A 178 -20.56 -16.15 -65.07
N ALA A 179 -20.78 -17.26 -64.37
CA ALA A 179 -21.22 -17.23 -62.98
C ALA A 179 -20.07 -16.81 -62.04
N SER A 180 -18.81 -17.08 -62.41
CA SER A 180 -17.64 -16.61 -61.67
C SER A 180 -17.36 -15.11 -61.79
N SER A 181 -17.58 -14.47 -62.95
CA SER A 181 -17.31 -13.02 -63.12
C SER A 181 -18.30 -12.17 -62.34
N PHE A 182 -19.61 -12.42 -62.50
CA PHE A 182 -20.66 -11.71 -61.76
C PHE A 182 -20.52 -11.91 -60.24
N LYS A 183 -20.25 -13.14 -59.78
CA LYS A 183 -19.99 -13.41 -58.37
C LYS A 183 -18.79 -12.62 -57.84
N SER A 184 -17.71 -12.51 -58.62
CA SER A 184 -16.55 -11.72 -58.25
C SER A 184 -16.87 -10.23 -58.13
N ASP A 185 -17.64 -9.67 -59.06
CA ASP A 185 -18.00 -8.26 -59.06
C ASP A 185 -19.03 -7.92 -57.99
N PHE A 186 -19.96 -8.83 -57.71
CA PHE A 186 -20.87 -8.76 -56.56
C PHE A 186 -20.10 -8.71 -55.25
N LEU A 187 -19.12 -9.61 -55.06
CA LEU A 187 -18.27 -9.61 -53.86
C LEU A 187 -17.44 -8.33 -53.73
N LYS A 188 -16.97 -7.73 -54.84
CA LYS A 188 -16.31 -6.42 -54.81
C LYS A 188 -17.24 -5.32 -54.31
N ARG A 189 -18.49 -5.24 -54.81
CA ARG A 189 -19.46 -4.23 -54.35
C ARG A 189 -19.84 -4.45 -52.89
N LYS A 190 -20.01 -5.71 -52.47
CA LYS A 190 -20.22 -6.08 -51.06
C LYS A 190 -19.05 -5.64 -50.17
N ALA A 191 -17.81 -5.77 -50.65
CA ALA A 191 -16.62 -5.26 -49.96
C ALA A 191 -16.56 -3.72 -49.94
N MET A 192 -17.02 -3.02 -50.98
CA MET A 192 -17.10 -1.55 -50.99
C MET A 192 -18.11 -1.03 -49.94
N VAL A 193 -19.26 -1.70 -49.79
CA VAL A 193 -20.24 -1.41 -48.73
C VAL A 193 -19.64 -1.68 -47.35
N GLU A 194 -18.94 -2.81 -47.18
CA GLU A 194 -18.20 -3.13 -45.94
C GLU A 194 -17.19 -2.02 -45.59
N ASP A 195 -16.38 -1.58 -46.54
CA ASP A 195 -15.39 -0.50 -46.34
C ASP A 195 -16.06 0.83 -45.95
N GLN A 196 -17.22 1.17 -46.54
CA GLN A 196 -17.95 2.37 -46.13
C GLN A 196 -18.49 2.26 -44.69
N LEU A 197 -19.02 1.11 -44.30
CA LEU A 197 -19.49 0.88 -42.91
C LEU A 197 -18.33 0.93 -41.92
N VAL A 198 -17.20 0.30 -42.23
CA VAL A 198 -15.99 0.38 -41.40
C VAL A 198 -15.56 1.83 -41.23
N LYS A 199 -15.49 2.61 -42.32
CA LYS A 199 -15.16 4.04 -42.27
C LYS A 199 -16.11 4.84 -41.39
N ILE A 200 -17.41 4.55 -41.40
CA ILE A 200 -18.38 5.17 -40.50
C ILE A 200 -18.01 4.85 -39.04
N THR A 201 -17.77 3.57 -38.71
CA THR A 201 -17.43 3.17 -37.33
C THR A 201 -16.10 3.73 -36.80
N GLU A 202 -15.16 4.07 -37.68
CA GLU A 202 -13.86 4.63 -37.31
C GLU A 202 -13.87 6.16 -37.12
N GLN A 203 -15.00 6.84 -37.38
CA GLN A 203 -15.10 8.28 -37.18
C GLN A 203 -14.94 8.66 -35.70
N PRO A 204 -14.11 9.67 -35.35
CA PRO A 204 -13.82 10.02 -33.95
C PRO A 204 -15.05 10.41 -33.12
N SER A 205 -16.04 11.01 -33.78
CA SER A 205 -17.24 11.62 -33.18
C SER A 205 -18.53 10.85 -33.47
N ILE A 206 -18.46 9.59 -33.90
CA ILE A 206 -19.66 8.79 -34.19
C ILE A 206 -20.55 8.65 -32.94
N GLY A 207 -21.85 8.92 -33.13
CA GLY A 207 -22.85 8.71 -32.09
C GLY A 207 -23.06 7.22 -31.79
N ILE A 208 -23.36 6.86 -30.54
CA ILE A 208 -23.51 5.44 -30.16
C ILE A 208 -24.65 4.75 -30.92
N LEU A 209 -25.68 5.50 -31.31
CA LEU A 209 -26.80 4.98 -32.11
C LEU A 209 -26.38 4.68 -33.55
N GLU A 210 -25.60 5.58 -34.16
CA GLU A 210 -25.05 5.41 -35.51
C GLU A 210 -24.06 4.24 -35.55
N LEU A 211 -23.22 4.10 -34.53
CA LEU A 211 -22.33 2.95 -34.37
C LEU A 211 -23.14 1.64 -34.31
N LYS A 212 -24.15 1.56 -33.44
CA LYS A 212 -25.00 0.36 -33.31
C LYS A 212 -25.69 0.01 -34.62
N LYS A 213 -26.16 1.01 -35.37
CA LYS A 213 -26.76 0.83 -36.69
C LYS A 213 -25.76 0.24 -37.69
N ALA A 214 -24.60 0.88 -37.86
CA ALA A 214 -23.53 0.41 -38.75
C ALA A 214 -23.05 -1.01 -38.42
N LEU A 215 -22.96 -1.36 -37.12
CA LEU A 215 -22.60 -2.71 -36.68
C LEU A 215 -23.68 -3.74 -37.00
N THR A 216 -24.96 -3.39 -36.81
CA THR A 216 -26.10 -4.25 -37.18
C THR A 216 -26.12 -4.51 -38.69
N ASP A 217 -25.80 -3.48 -39.47
CA ASP A 217 -25.71 -3.55 -40.93
C ASP A 217 -24.53 -4.41 -41.41
N LEU A 218 -23.37 -4.35 -40.72
CA LEU A 218 -22.27 -5.29 -40.94
C LEU A 218 -22.65 -6.74 -40.61
N ILE A 219 -23.46 -6.97 -39.56
CA ILE A 219 -23.96 -8.31 -39.22
C ILE A 219 -24.88 -8.84 -40.33
N LYS A 220 -25.76 -8.00 -40.90
CA LYS A 220 -26.60 -8.37 -42.05
C LYS A 220 -25.77 -8.80 -43.27
N LEU A 221 -24.62 -8.17 -43.48
CA LEU A 221 -23.66 -8.54 -44.55
C LEU A 221 -22.91 -9.85 -44.27
N GLY A 222 -23.12 -10.49 -43.13
CA GLY A 222 -22.42 -11.71 -42.70
C GLY A 222 -21.07 -11.44 -42.03
N LYS A 223 -20.74 -10.19 -41.70
CA LYS A 223 -19.46 -9.76 -41.10
C LYS A 223 -19.54 -9.60 -39.58
N GLY A 224 -20.21 -10.53 -38.91
CA GLY A 224 -20.38 -10.54 -37.45
C GLY A 224 -19.07 -10.43 -36.65
N PRO A 225 -18.01 -11.21 -36.96
CA PRO A 225 -16.74 -11.12 -36.24
C PRO A 225 -16.04 -9.76 -36.38
N LEU A 226 -16.15 -9.13 -37.56
CA LEU A 226 -15.60 -7.81 -37.82
C LEU A 226 -16.39 -6.75 -37.05
N ALA A 227 -17.73 -6.81 -37.10
CA ALA A 227 -18.59 -5.92 -36.33
C ALA A 227 -18.29 -6.00 -34.82
N HIS A 228 -18.12 -7.21 -34.28
CA HIS A 228 -17.77 -7.38 -32.88
C HIS A 228 -16.40 -6.78 -32.54
N GLN A 229 -15.40 -6.94 -33.41
CA GLN A 229 -14.09 -6.34 -33.23
C GLN A 229 -14.14 -4.80 -33.26
N LEU A 230 -14.95 -4.21 -34.15
CA LEU A 230 -15.14 -2.76 -34.24
C LEU A 230 -15.85 -2.19 -33.01
N LEU A 231 -16.83 -2.90 -32.45
CA LEU A 231 -17.47 -2.53 -31.18
C LEU A 231 -16.43 -2.41 -30.06
N LEU A 232 -15.60 -3.44 -29.87
CA LEU A 232 -14.56 -3.43 -28.85
C LEU A 232 -13.52 -2.32 -29.10
N LYS A 233 -13.08 -2.13 -30.35
CA LYS A 233 -12.15 -1.07 -30.74
C LYS A 233 -12.71 0.33 -30.41
N TYR A 234 -14.01 0.54 -30.62
CA TYR A 234 -14.67 1.81 -30.30
C TYR A 234 -14.64 2.09 -28.79
N TYR A 235 -15.03 1.12 -27.96
CA TYR A 235 -15.03 1.31 -26.50
C TYR A 235 -13.61 1.48 -25.94
N ALA A 236 -12.64 0.70 -26.44
CA ALA A 236 -11.23 0.88 -26.09
C ALA A 236 -10.73 2.30 -26.42
N SER A 237 -11.00 2.79 -27.64
CA SER A 237 -10.60 4.14 -28.06
C SER A 237 -11.27 5.24 -27.24
N ARG A 238 -12.55 5.04 -26.87
CA ARG A 238 -13.29 5.97 -26.01
C ARG A 238 -12.71 6.01 -24.60
N LEU A 239 -12.38 4.84 -24.05
CA LEU A 239 -11.80 4.69 -22.73
C LEU A 239 -10.40 5.32 -22.66
N GLN A 240 -9.57 5.13 -23.69
CA GLN A 240 -8.27 5.79 -23.82
C GLN A 240 -8.39 7.33 -23.82
N ARG A 241 -9.31 7.90 -24.62
CA ARG A 241 -9.56 9.36 -24.61
C ARG A 241 -10.01 9.86 -23.23
N SER A 242 -10.86 9.11 -22.54
CA SER A 242 -11.25 9.50 -21.19
C SER A 242 -10.09 9.42 -20.20
N PHE A 243 -9.17 8.47 -20.32
CA PHE A 243 -7.96 8.44 -19.48
C PHE A 243 -7.09 9.67 -19.70
N GLU A 244 -6.89 10.12 -20.94
CA GLU A 244 -6.13 11.33 -21.25
C GLU A 244 -6.71 12.57 -20.57
N VAL A 245 -8.04 12.65 -20.45
CA VAL A 245 -8.73 13.75 -19.76
C VAL A 245 -8.54 13.71 -18.24
N TYR A 246 -8.53 12.52 -17.63
CA TYR A 246 -8.41 12.36 -16.18
C TYR A 246 -6.98 12.21 -15.67
N LEU A 247 -6.01 11.94 -16.55
CA LEU A 247 -4.59 11.79 -16.20
C LEU A 247 -4.03 12.99 -15.43
N PRO A 248 -4.30 14.25 -15.82
CA PRO A 248 -3.82 15.42 -15.08
C PRO A 248 -4.34 15.49 -13.64
N SER A 249 -5.47 14.85 -13.31
CA SER A 249 -6.02 14.82 -11.95
C SER A 249 -5.25 13.91 -10.99
N SER A 250 -4.37 13.03 -11.49
CA SER A 250 -3.56 12.12 -10.67
C SER A 250 -2.61 12.86 -9.73
N SER A 251 -2.03 13.98 -10.17
CA SER A 251 -1.10 14.78 -9.38
C SER A 251 -1.79 15.70 -8.37
N VAL A 252 -3.02 16.14 -8.66
CA VAL A 252 -3.79 17.09 -7.83
C VAL A 252 -4.54 16.38 -6.71
N CYS A 253 -5.15 15.22 -7.00
CA CYS A 253 -5.97 14.46 -6.06
C CYS A 253 -5.67 12.95 -6.17
N PRO A 254 -4.50 12.49 -5.68
CA PRO A 254 -4.04 11.11 -5.86
C PRO A 254 -4.96 10.07 -5.21
N GLU A 255 -5.71 10.43 -4.18
CA GLU A 255 -6.64 9.52 -3.49
C GLU A 255 -7.94 9.27 -4.28
N VAL A 256 -8.39 10.26 -5.05
CA VAL A 256 -9.67 10.19 -5.80
C VAL A 256 -9.45 9.59 -7.20
N PHE A 257 -8.23 9.71 -7.73
CA PHE A 257 -7.87 9.23 -9.05
C PHE A 257 -8.14 7.72 -9.25
N PRO A 258 -7.68 6.79 -8.38
CA PRO A 258 -7.91 5.37 -8.56
C PRO A 258 -9.40 4.99 -8.57
N ALA A 259 -10.22 5.63 -7.73
CA ALA A 259 -11.67 5.40 -7.70
C ALA A 259 -12.34 5.86 -9.00
N THR A 260 -11.94 7.02 -9.52
CA THR A 260 -12.50 7.61 -10.74
C THR A 260 -12.20 6.74 -11.96
N ILE A 261 -10.93 6.31 -12.10
CA ILE A 261 -10.51 5.44 -13.19
C ILE A 261 -11.18 4.05 -13.07
N SER A 262 -11.28 3.50 -11.85
CA SER A 262 -12.03 2.25 -11.63
C SER A 262 -13.46 2.37 -12.14
N LYS A 263 -14.19 3.41 -11.73
CA LYS A 263 -15.57 3.64 -12.18
C LYS A 263 -15.67 3.70 -13.70
N LEU A 264 -14.76 4.43 -14.34
CA LEU A 264 -14.73 4.58 -15.79
C LEU A 264 -14.53 3.23 -16.51
N VAL A 265 -13.56 2.43 -16.06
CA VAL A 265 -13.24 1.13 -16.65
C VAL A 265 -14.40 0.17 -16.49
N PHE A 266 -14.83 -0.08 -15.25
CA PHE A 266 -15.84 -1.10 -14.99
C PHE A 266 -17.23 -0.71 -15.50
N SER A 267 -17.56 0.59 -15.54
CA SER A 267 -18.82 1.04 -16.19
C SER A 267 -18.77 0.86 -17.72
N THR A 268 -17.61 1.07 -18.34
CA THR A 268 -17.43 0.84 -19.78
C THR A 268 -17.47 -0.65 -20.10
N VAL A 269 -16.85 -1.50 -19.28
CA VAL A 269 -16.95 -2.97 -19.39
C VAL A 269 -18.40 -3.44 -19.27
N SER A 270 -19.12 -2.95 -18.24
CA SER A 270 -20.55 -3.21 -18.05
C SER A 270 -21.38 -2.81 -19.28
N LEU A 271 -21.16 -1.60 -19.80
CA LEU A 271 -21.88 -1.10 -20.98
C LEU A 271 -21.58 -1.93 -22.23
N THR A 272 -20.30 -2.25 -22.47
CA THR A 272 -19.86 -3.04 -23.63
C THR A 272 -20.44 -4.44 -23.60
N THR A 273 -20.52 -5.05 -22.41
CA THR A 273 -21.10 -6.39 -22.21
C THR A 273 -22.59 -6.40 -22.54
N LYS A 274 -23.33 -5.39 -22.05
CA LYS A 274 -24.76 -5.23 -22.37
C LYS A 274 -24.99 -4.97 -23.86
N ASP A 275 -24.22 -4.06 -24.45
CA ASP A 275 -24.38 -3.70 -25.86
C ASP A 275 -23.98 -4.84 -26.80
N SER A 276 -22.94 -5.61 -26.45
CA SER A 276 -22.58 -6.82 -27.19
C SER A 276 -23.68 -7.88 -27.11
N GLY A 277 -24.24 -8.13 -25.92
CA GLY A 277 -25.36 -9.07 -25.76
C GLY A 277 -26.61 -8.66 -26.56
N LEU A 278 -26.93 -7.35 -26.62
CA LEU A 278 -28.06 -6.84 -27.39
C LEU A 278 -27.88 -6.97 -28.91
N ILE A 279 -26.66 -6.77 -29.42
CA ILE A 279 -26.38 -6.75 -30.87
C ILE A 279 -26.09 -8.15 -31.41
N PHE A 280 -25.34 -8.97 -30.66
CA PHE A 280 -24.82 -10.25 -31.11
C PHE A 280 -25.52 -11.47 -30.48
N GLY A 281 -26.39 -11.25 -29.48
CA GLY A 281 -27.07 -12.31 -28.74
C GLY A 281 -26.13 -13.12 -27.84
N ASP A 282 -26.64 -14.23 -27.28
CA ASP A 282 -25.91 -15.12 -26.39
C ASP A 282 -24.98 -16.09 -27.15
N ASN A 283 -24.11 -15.54 -28.01
CA ASN A 283 -23.12 -16.34 -28.71
C ASN A 283 -21.82 -16.45 -27.86
N PRO A 284 -21.42 -17.66 -27.43
CA PRO A 284 -20.27 -17.83 -26.55
C PRO A 284 -18.95 -17.34 -27.17
N VAL A 285 -18.83 -17.34 -28.51
CA VAL A 285 -17.62 -16.84 -29.20
C VAL A 285 -17.44 -15.33 -28.96
N TYR A 286 -18.53 -14.57 -29.01
CA TYR A 286 -18.51 -13.13 -28.78
C TYR A 286 -18.41 -12.81 -27.30
N SER A 287 -19.19 -13.49 -26.45
CA SER A 287 -19.10 -13.33 -24.99
C SER A 287 -17.68 -13.59 -24.47
N ASN A 288 -17.03 -14.67 -24.90
CA ASN A 288 -15.63 -14.96 -24.50
C ASN A 288 -14.65 -13.87 -24.96
N ARG A 289 -14.88 -13.26 -26.12
CA ARG A 289 -14.04 -12.19 -26.64
C ARG A 289 -14.25 -10.87 -25.87
N VAL A 290 -15.46 -10.60 -25.37
CA VAL A 290 -15.73 -9.51 -24.43
C VAL A 290 -15.00 -9.74 -23.11
N VAL A 291 -15.00 -10.98 -22.59
CA VAL A 291 -14.23 -11.32 -21.38
C VAL A 291 -12.76 -11.03 -21.59
N GLN A 292 -12.13 -11.56 -22.64
CA GLN A 292 -10.70 -11.31 -22.95
C GLN A 292 -10.38 -9.82 -23.09
N TRP A 293 -11.25 -9.06 -23.76
CA TRP A 293 -11.10 -7.62 -23.86
C TRP A 293 -11.17 -6.94 -22.49
N ALA A 294 -12.13 -7.31 -21.63
CA ALA A 294 -12.23 -6.78 -20.28
C ALA A 294 -10.99 -7.12 -19.42
N GLU A 295 -10.40 -8.31 -19.60
CA GLU A 295 -9.15 -8.68 -18.95
C GLU A 295 -7.99 -7.75 -19.37
N TRP A 296 -7.85 -7.45 -20.67
CA TRP A 296 -6.85 -6.50 -21.17
C TRP A 296 -7.07 -5.08 -20.64
N GLU A 297 -8.31 -4.60 -20.59
CA GLU A 297 -8.60 -3.27 -20.05
C GLU A 297 -8.33 -3.20 -18.54
N ILE A 298 -8.57 -4.27 -17.79
CA ILE A 298 -8.23 -4.35 -16.36
C ILE A 298 -6.71 -4.38 -16.16
N GLU A 299 -5.97 -5.11 -16.99
CA GLU A 299 -4.50 -5.11 -16.95
C GLU A 299 -3.93 -3.72 -17.25
N TYR A 300 -4.45 -3.05 -18.29
CA TYR A 300 -4.10 -1.67 -18.61
C TYR A 300 -4.42 -0.73 -17.45
N PHE A 301 -5.61 -0.86 -16.85
CA PHE A 301 -6.04 -0.09 -15.68
C PHE A 301 -5.07 -0.23 -14.51
N VAL A 302 -4.70 -1.46 -14.13
CA VAL A 302 -3.80 -1.70 -12.99
C VAL A 302 -2.45 -1.05 -13.23
N ARG A 303 -1.91 -1.21 -14.45
CA ARG A 303 -0.66 -0.55 -14.85
C ARG A 303 -0.79 0.97 -14.80
N LEU A 304 -1.89 1.53 -15.29
CA LEU A 304 -2.14 2.98 -15.29
C LEU A 304 -2.22 3.55 -13.87
N VAL A 305 -2.93 2.87 -12.96
CA VAL A 305 -3.01 3.29 -11.55
C VAL A 305 -1.63 3.25 -10.90
N LYS A 306 -0.83 2.21 -11.17
CA LYS A 306 0.51 2.08 -10.64
C LYS A 306 1.46 3.17 -11.15
N GLU A 307 1.48 3.43 -12.46
CA GLU A 307 2.37 4.42 -13.09
C GLU A 307 2.07 5.86 -12.66
N ASN A 308 0.83 6.16 -12.28
CA ASN A 308 0.38 7.49 -11.87
C ASN A 308 0.13 7.59 -10.36
N ALA A 309 0.54 6.59 -9.57
CA ALA A 309 0.43 6.62 -8.13
C ALA A 309 1.46 7.59 -7.50
N PRO A 310 1.19 8.12 -6.30
CA PRO A 310 2.22 8.77 -5.50
C PRO A 310 3.42 7.84 -5.25
N PRO A 311 4.59 8.38 -4.87
CA PRO A 311 5.75 7.56 -4.51
C PRO A 311 5.37 6.54 -3.45
N SER A 312 5.68 5.27 -3.68
CA SER A 312 5.24 4.12 -2.87
C SER A 312 5.62 4.19 -1.37
N GLU A 313 6.53 5.09 -0.99
CA GLU A 313 6.94 5.36 0.40
C GLU A 313 5.96 6.28 1.17
N THR A 314 5.05 6.97 0.50
CA THR A 314 4.12 7.92 1.13
C THR A 314 2.87 7.24 1.68
N ILE A 315 2.27 7.87 2.70
CA ILE A 315 0.96 7.49 3.26
C ILE A 315 -0.13 7.56 2.18
N SER A 316 -0.06 8.61 1.35
CA SER A 316 -0.99 8.82 0.24
C SER A 316 -0.94 7.69 -0.79
N ALA A 317 0.22 7.07 -1.04
CA ALA A 317 0.32 5.89 -1.90
C ALA A 317 -0.46 4.70 -1.31
N MET A 318 -0.36 4.48 0.00
CA MET A 318 -1.12 3.44 0.67
C MET A 318 -2.62 3.70 0.62
N ARG A 319 -3.04 4.96 0.81
CA ARG A 319 -4.45 5.35 0.68
C ARG A 319 -4.97 5.15 -0.75
N ALA A 320 -4.23 5.60 -1.75
CA ALA A 320 -4.58 5.46 -3.16
C ALA A 320 -4.68 3.98 -3.57
N ALA A 321 -3.70 3.16 -3.18
CA ALA A 321 -3.70 1.72 -3.40
C ALA A 321 -4.91 1.04 -2.74
N SER A 322 -5.23 1.48 -1.52
CA SER A 322 -6.32 0.96 -0.72
C SER A 322 -7.70 1.30 -1.31
N ILE A 323 -7.87 2.53 -1.78
CA ILE A 323 -9.06 2.97 -2.52
C ILE A 323 -9.18 2.25 -3.87
N SER A 324 -8.05 2.00 -4.56
CA SER A 324 -8.04 1.27 -5.82
C SER A 324 -8.65 -0.12 -5.66
N VAL A 325 -8.20 -0.89 -4.66
CA VAL A 325 -8.75 -2.23 -4.34
C VAL A 325 -10.22 -2.13 -3.97
N GLU A 326 -10.59 -1.22 -3.07
CA GLU A 326 -11.97 -1.04 -2.61
C GLU A 326 -12.93 -0.74 -3.77
N ALA A 327 -12.60 0.26 -4.59
CA ALA A 327 -13.45 0.65 -5.72
C ALA A 327 -13.52 -0.46 -6.77
N SER A 328 -12.38 -1.02 -7.18
CA SER A 328 -12.32 -2.01 -8.26
C SER A 328 -13.01 -3.33 -7.90
N VAL A 329 -12.84 -3.85 -6.68
CA VAL A 329 -13.51 -5.07 -6.23
C VAL A 329 -15.02 -4.86 -6.08
N ASN A 330 -15.46 -3.69 -5.57
CA ASN A 330 -16.88 -3.35 -5.51
C ASN A 330 -17.51 -3.26 -6.92
N TYR A 331 -16.78 -2.78 -7.92
CA TYR A 331 -17.29 -2.81 -9.29
C TYR A 331 -17.25 -4.22 -9.90
N CYS A 332 -16.26 -5.06 -9.58
CA CYS A 332 -16.27 -6.46 -9.98
C CYS A 332 -17.50 -7.20 -9.45
N SER A 333 -17.90 -6.99 -8.18
CA SER A 333 -19.10 -7.64 -7.62
C SER A 333 -20.39 -7.22 -8.36
N LEU A 334 -20.47 -5.97 -8.81
CA LEU A 334 -21.57 -5.51 -9.66
C LEU A 334 -21.57 -6.18 -11.05
N LEU A 335 -20.39 -6.43 -11.62
CA LEU A 335 -20.25 -7.12 -12.91
C LEU A 335 -20.59 -8.62 -12.84
N GLU A 336 -20.49 -9.25 -11.67
CA GLU A 336 -20.86 -10.65 -11.50
C GLU A 336 -22.35 -10.91 -11.83
N SER A 337 -23.22 -9.91 -11.64
CA SER A 337 -24.63 -9.95 -12.05
C SER A 337 -24.83 -10.08 -13.57
N GLN A 338 -23.81 -9.74 -14.36
CA GLN A 338 -23.78 -9.83 -15.83
C GLN A 338 -22.97 -11.05 -16.30
N GLY A 339 -22.62 -11.97 -15.39
CA GLY A 339 -21.84 -13.17 -15.71
C GLY A 339 -20.33 -12.98 -15.78
N LEU A 340 -19.82 -11.78 -15.48
CA LEU A 340 -18.38 -11.46 -15.51
C LEU A 340 -17.74 -11.61 -14.13
N LYS A 341 -16.96 -12.67 -13.92
CA LYS A 341 -16.26 -12.95 -12.65
C LYS A 341 -14.78 -12.54 -12.72
N LEU A 342 -14.51 -11.24 -12.53
CA LEU A 342 -13.17 -10.65 -12.73
C LEU A 342 -12.42 -10.35 -11.43
N SER A 343 -13.06 -10.51 -10.26
CA SER A 343 -12.49 -10.19 -8.94
C SER A 343 -11.17 -10.91 -8.65
N ARG A 344 -11.09 -12.20 -8.95
CA ARG A 344 -9.87 -13.00 -8.73
C ARG A 344 -8.70 -12.52 -9.59
N LEU A 345 -8.93 -12.22 -10.86
CA LEU A 345 -7.91 -11.72 -11.78
C LEU A 345 -7.40 -10.36 -11.29
N LEU A 346 -8.32 -9.45 -10.99
CA LEU A 346 -8.03 -8.12 -10.48
C LEU A 346 -7.14 -8.15 -9.22
N LEU A 347 -7.49 -8.98 -8.23
CA LEU A 347 -6.69 -9.12 -7.00
C LEU A 347 -5.29 -9.68 -7.28
N LEU A 348 -5.15 -10.56 -8.27
CA LEU A 348 -3.87 -11.13 -8.69
C LEU A 348 -2.98 -10.06 -9.34
N LEU A 349 -3.56 -9.20 -10.17
CA LEU A 349 -2.87 -8.08 -10.83
C LEU A 349 -2.49 -6.95 -9.85
N LEU A 350 -3.36 -6.63 -8.90
CA LEU A 350 -3.09 -5.57 -7.91
C LEU A 350 -2.10 -6.00 -6.82
N ARG A 351 -1.98 -7.29 -6.51
CA ARG A 351 -1.13 -7.79 -5.42
C ARG A 351 0.31 -7.24 -5.44
N PRO A 352 1.07 -7.26 -6.55
CA PRO A 352 2.43 -6.74 -6.57
C PRO A 352 2.51 -5.25 -6.22
N TYR A 353 1.52 -4.46 -6.66
CA TYR A 353 1.43 -3.04 -6.34
C TYR A 353 1.15 -2.82 -4.85
N ILE A 354 0.20 -3.57 -4.27
CA ILE A 354 -0.11 -3.48 -2.83
C ILE A 354 1.09 -3.90 -1.97
N GLU A 355 1.75 -5.01 -2.31
CA GLU A 355 2.92 -5.51 -1.57
C GLU A 355 4.10 -4.53 -1.62
N GLU A 356 4.35 -3.90 -2.77
CA GLU A 356 5.37 -2.86 -2.92
C GLU A 356 5.09 -1.65 -2.02
N VAL A 357 3.85 -1.13 -2.06
CA VAL A 357 3.45 0.02 -1.24
C VAL A 357 3.52 -0.30 0.26
N LEU A 358 3.07 -1.49 0.66
CA LEU A 358 3.16 -1.95 2.05
C LEU A 358 4.62 -2.07 2.52
N GLU A 359 5.51 -2.64 1.70
CA GLU A 359 6.93 -2.78 2.04
C GLU A 359 7.61 -1.43 2.22
N LEU A 360 7.36 -0.50 1.30
CA LEU A 360 7.99 0.83 1.33
C LEU A 360 7.43 1.71 2.43
N ASN A 361 6.13 1.65 2.72
CA ASN A 361 5.53 2.30 3.89
C ASN A 361 6.08 1.71 5.20
N PHE A 362 6.25 0.38 5.28
CA PHE A 362 6.86 -0.27 6.44
C PHE A 362 8.32 0.15 6.64
N ARG A 363 9.08 0.29 5.57
CA ARG A 363 10.46 0.81 5.62
C ARG A 363 10.48 2.26 6.11
N ARG A 364 9.54 3.10 5.67
CA ARG A 364 9.36 4.47 6.19
C ARG A 364 9.05 4.46 7.68
N ALA A 365 8.03 3.71 8.08
CA ALA A 365 7.61 3.57 9.46
C ALA A 365 8.76 3.13 10.37
N ARG A 366 9.55 2.14 9.94
CA ARG A 366 10.75 1.70 10.65
C ARG A 366 11.74 2.85 10.84
N LYS A 367 12.04 3.62 9.81
CA LYS A 367 12.94 4.79 9.93
C LYS A 367 12.40 5.84 10.90
N MET A 368 11.10 6.11 10.86
CA MET A 368 10.45 7.10 11.73
C MET A 368 10.44 6.68 13.21
N VAL A 369 10.36 5.37 13.51
CA VAL A 369 10.47 4.88 14.90
C VAL A 369 11.88 5.15 15.47
N PHE A 370 12.94 5.07 14.66
CA PHE A 370 14.34 5.05 15.15
C PHE A 370 15.19 6.30 14.85
N ASN A 371 14.87 7.09 13.82
CA ASN A 371 15.66 8.27 13.46
C ASN A 371 15.09 9.52 14.15
N LEU A 372 15.83 10.07 15.11
CA LEU A 372 15.51 11.32 15.81
C LEU A 372 15.95 12.61 15.07
N GLU A 373 16.69 12.51 13.95
CA GLU A 373 17.37 13.68 13.38
C GLU A 373 16.56 14.51 12.35
N ASP A 374 15.36 14.07 11.92
CA ASP A 374 14.60 14.75 10.83
C ASP A 374 13.10 14.94 11.12
N ILE A 375 12.66 14.71 12.36
CA ILE A 375 11.24 14.87 12.69
C ILE A 375 11.06 16.27 13.27
N ASP A 376 10.53 17.14 12.42
CA ASP A 376 9.97 18.45 12.76
C ASP A 376 9.15 18.34 14.06
N GLU A 377 9.33 19.30 14.99
CA GLU A 377 8.65 19.37 16.31
C GLU A 377 7.10 19.46 16.20
N SER A 378 6.56 19.28 14.99
CA SER A 378 5.16 19.39 14.60
C SER A 378 4.35 18.08 14.67
N LEU A 379 4.96 16.91 14.93
CA LEU A 379 4.22 15.69 15.28
C LEU A 379 3.67 15.79 16.71
N LEU A 380 2.66 16.63 16.89
CA LEU A 380 1.83 16.68 18.09
C LEU A 380 1.22 15.30 18.32
N LEU A 381 1.84 14.54 19.23
CA LEU A 381 1.39 13.23 19.67
C LEU A 381 -0.12 13.28 19.97
N SER A 382 -0.88 12.35 19.39
CA SER A 382 -2.30 12.23 19.67
C SER A 382 -2.55 12.10 21.18
N PRO A 383 -3.43 12.93 21.77
CA PRO A 383 -3.72 12.87 23.20
C PRO A 383 -4.35 11.54 23.65
N HIS A 384 -4.83 10.71 22.71
CA HIS A 384 -5.42 9.40 23.01
C HIS A 384 -4.44 8.38 23.60
N PHE A 385 -3.17 8.40 23.20
CA PHE A 385 -2.15 7.48 23.74
C PHE A 385 -1.39 8.04 24.93
N MET A 386 -1.48 9.35 25.13
CA MET A 386 -0.88 10.01 26.28
C MET A 386 -1.52 9.51 27.58
N SER A 387 -2.83 9.22 27.62
CA SER A 387 -3.50 8.82 28.87
C SER A 387 -3.07 7.44 29.41
N PRO A 388 -2.93 6.36 28.61
CA PRO A 388 -2.50 5.06 29.14
C PRO A 388 -0.98 4.95 29.35
N LEU A 389 -0.18 5.63 28.52
CA LEU A 389 1.28 5.56 28.60
C LEU A 389 1.88 6.56 29.60
N SER A 390 1.20 7.67 29.90
CA SER A 390 1.64 8.64 30.93
C SER A 390 1.67 8.07 32.35
N LEU A 391 0.97 6.96 32.61
CA LEU A 391 1.08 6.22 33.87
C LEU A 391 2.51 5.78 34.18
N PHE A 392 3.35 5.63 33.15
CA PHE A 392 4.75 5.22 33.27
C PHE A 392 5.74 6.39 33.20
N ALA A 393 5.24 7.63 33.11
CA ALA A 393 6.07 8.83 33.06
C ALA A 393 6.72 9.06 34.44
N THR A 394 8.02 8.86 34.54
CA THR A 394 8.81 9.25 35.71
C THR A 394 9.14 10.75 35.63
N SER A 395 9.32 11.41 36.77
CA SER A 395 9.53 12.88 36.87
C SER A 395 10.75 13.44 36.12
N SER A 396 11.55 12.57 35.49
CA SER A 396 12.80 12.92 34.81
C SER A 396 12.89 12.47 33.35
N ASP A 397 11.92 11.76 32.77
CA ASP A 397 12.14 11.18 31.43
C ASP A 397 10.91 11.15 30.51
N SER A 398 10.74 12.22 29.72
CA SER A 398 9.72 12.31 28.67
C SER A 398 10.00 11.40 27.47
N MET A 399 11.25 10.97 27.27
CA MET A 399 11.68 10.28 26.04
C MET A 399 11.21 8.82 25.94
N LEU A 400 11.04 8.14 27.08
CA LEU A 400 10.58 6.74 27.12
C LEU A 400 9.11 6.61 26.72
N VAL A 401 8.25 7.45 27.30
CA VAL A 401 6.82 7.54 26.96
C VAL A 401 6.65 8.00 25.51
N ASP A 402 7.51 8.93 25.07
CA ASP A 402 7.54 9.43 23.69
C ASP A 402 7.88 8.33 22.66
N SER A 403 8.73 7.36 23.01
CA SER A 403 9.04 6.25 22.11
C SER A 403 7.83 5.34 21.84
N GLY A 404 7.03 5.06 22.87
CA GLY A 404 5.85 4.20 22.77
C GLY A 404 4.68 4.91 22.07
N SER A 405 4.46 6.20 22.38
CA SER A 405 3.45 7.01 21.70
C SER A 405 3.77 7.18 20.21
N ARG A 406 5.05 7.42 19.87
CA ARG A 406 5.51 7.51 18.48
C ARG A 406 5.28 6.21 17.70
N PHE A 407 5.64 5.06 18.29
CA PHE A 407 5.35 3.76 17.69
C PHE A 407 3.85 3.60 17.41
N MET A 408 2.99 3.92 18.39
CA MET A 408 1.55 3.80 18.23
C MET A 408 0.98 4.77 17.19
N HIS A 409 1.48 6.00 17.14
CA HIS A 409 1.06 6.99 16.14
C HIS A 409 1.39 6.54 14.71
N ILE A 410 2.59 5.99 14.48
CA ILE A 410 3.00 5.46 13.18
C ILE A 410 2.10 4.28 12.77
N VAL A 411 1.74 3.42 13.72
CA VAL A 411 0.82 2.31 13.43
C VAL A 411 -0.59 2.81 13.13
N GLU A 412 -1.10 3.80 13.87
CA GLU A 412 -2.40 4.43 13.58
C GLU A 412 -2.44 5.07 12.20
N GLU A 413 -1.40 5.85 11.86
CA GLU A 413 -1.26 6.48 10.55
C GLU A 413 -1.34 5.46 9.42
N ILE A 414 -0.75 4.27 9.61
CA ILE A 414 -0.86 3.16 8.66
C ILE A 414 -2.28 2.61 8.60
N LEU A 415 -2.86 2.30 9.76
CA LEU A 415 -4.15 1.65 9.87
C LEU A 415 -5.30 2.53 9.31
N GLU A 416 -5.22 3.85 9.47
CA GLU A 416 -6.20 4.80 8.96
C GLU A 416 -6.30 4.83 7.43
N GLN A 417 -5.24 4.45 6.71
CA GLN A 417 -5.29 4.43 5.24
C GLN A 417 -6.04 3.22 4.68
N LEU A 418 -6.27 2.20 5.50
CA LEU A 418 -6.79 0.91 5.04
C LEU A 418 -8.31 0.96 4.86
N THR A 419 -8.77 0.42 3.73
CA THR A 419 -10.18 0.21 3.43
C THR A 419 -10.61 -1.21 3.81
N PRO A 420 -11.91 -1.46 4.06
CA PRO A 420 -12.39 -2.78 4.47
C PRO A 420 -12.01 -3.92 3.52
N LEU A 421 -12.04 -3.71 2.20
CA LEU A 421 -11.69 -4.76 1.24
C LEU A 421 -10.19 -5.07 1.21
N VAL A 422 -9.33 -4.09 1.49
CA VAL A 422 -7.88 -4.32 1.64
C VAL A 422 -7.62 -5.16 2.88
N VAL A 423 -8.28 -4.85 4.00
CA VAL A 423 -8.19 -5.62 5.24
C VAL A 423 -8.64 -7.07 4.99
N LEU A 424 -9.74 -7.26 4.25
CA LEU A 424 -10.26 -8.58 3.92
C LEU A 424 -9.29 -9.43 3.08
N HIS A 425 -8.59 -8.83 2.11
CA HIS A 425 -7.77 -9.56 1.14
C HIS A 425 -6.27 -9.59 1.47
N PHE A 426 -5.77 -8.60 2.21
CA PHE A 426 -4.35 -8.40 2.51
C PHE A 426 -4.07 -8.26 4.02
N GLY A 427 -5.08 -8.47 4.88
CA GLY A 427 -4.99 -8.29 6.32
C GLY A 427 -3.84 -9.07 6.97
N GLY A 428 -3.66 -10.35 6.64
CA GLY A 428 -2.55 -11.15 7.16
C GLY A 428 -1.16 -10.58 6.85
N ASN A 429 -0.97 -10.01 5.64
CA ASN A 429 0.29 -9.37 5.26
C ASN A 429 0.52 -8.09 6.07
N ILE A 430 -0.52 -7.27 6.26
CA ILE A 430 -0.47 -6.05 7.06
C ILE A 430 -0.12 -6.37 8.53
N LEU A 431 -0.82 -7.35 9.12
CA LEU A 431 -0.55 -7.80 10.50
C LEU A 431 0.89 -8.29 10.65
N THR A 432 1.40 -9.02 9.66
CA THR A 432 2.80 -9.47 9.64
C THR A 432 3.78 -8.30 9.64
N ARG A 433 3.52 -7.24 8.86
CA ARG A 433 4.37 -6.03 8.85
C ARG A 433 4.30 -5.27 10.18
N ILE A 434 3.12 -5.14 10.78
CA ILE A 434 2.96 -4.54 12.11
C ILE A 434 3.71 -5.35 13.18
N SER A 435 3.62 -6.68 13.14
CA SER A 435 4.41 -7.56 14.01
C SER A 435 5.91 -7.34 13.87
N GLN A 436 6.41 -7.24 12.64
CA GLN A 436 7.83 -6.96 12.39
C GLN A 436 8.25 -5.57 12.87
N LEU A 437 7.35 -4.57 12.83
CA LEU A 437 7.61 -3.24 13.37
C LEU A 437 7.72 -3.30 14.90
N PHE A 438 6.81 -4.04 15.54
CA PHE A 438 6.81 -4.25 16.98
C PHE A 438 8.07 -5.00 17.42
N ASP A 439 8.48 -6.04 16.70
CA ASP A 439 9.75 -6.75 16.98
C ASP A 439 10.94 -5.80 16.95
N LYS A 440 11.00 -4.91 15.95
CA LYS A 440 12.07 -3.91 15.86
C LYS A 440 12.02 -2.89 16.99
N TYR A 441 10.82 -2.48 17.40
CA TYR A 441 10.64 -1.61 18.55
C TYR A 441 11.18 -2.28 19.82
N LEU A 442 10.82 -3.55 20.06
CA LEU A 442 11.33 -4.32 21.20
C LEU A 442 12.84 -4.59 21.12
N ASP A 443 13.42 -4.79 19.93
CA ASP A 443 14.86 -4.88 19.72
C ASP A 443 15.57 -3.59 20.18
N ALA A 444 14.97 -2.41 19.95
CA ALA A 444 15.52 -1.15 20.46
C ALA A 444 15.38 -1.03 21.98
N LEU A 445 14.25 -1.45 22.55
CA LEU A 445 14.09 -1.49 24.01
C LEU A 445 15.10 -2.44 24.68
N ASN A 446 15.35 -3.60 24.06
CA ASN A 446 16.37 -4.55 24.53
C ASN A 446 17.77 -3.91 24.59
N ARG A 447 18.11 -3.06 23.61
CA ARG A 447 19.40 -2.34 23.57
C ARG A 447 19.49 -1.19 24.56
N ALA A 448 18.35 -0.65 25.01
CA ALA A 448 18.31 0.39 26.03
C ALA A 448 18.44 -0.16 27.47
N LEU A 449 18.18 -1.46 27.67
CA LEU A 449 18.39 -2.14 28.96
C LEU A 449 19.89 -2.34 29.24
N PRO A 450 20.33 -2.29 30.51
CA PRO A 450 21.74 -2.42 30.86
C PRO A 450 22.24 -3.86 30.64
N GLY A 451 23.42 -4.01 30.03
CA GLY A 451 24.09 -5.29 29.75
C GLY A 451 25.45 -5.44 30.46
N PRO A 452 25.95 -6.68 30.65
CA PRO A 452 27.11 -7.00 31.49
C PRO A 452 28.48 -6.74 30.84
N SER A 453 28.54 -6.17 29.63
CA SER A 453 29.81 -5.82 28.96
C SER A 453 29.67 -4.54 28.14
N ASP A 454 29.90 -3.40 28.78
CA ASP A 454 30.35 -2.18 28.08
C ASP A 454 31.89 -2.08 28.05
N ASP A 455 32.60 -3.01 28.70
CA ASP A 455 34.03 -3.24 28.47
C ASP A 455 34.19 -4.26 27.33
N ASP A 456 34.07 -3.79 26.09
CA ASP A 456 35.07 -4.06 25.05
C ASP A 456 34.66 -3.42 23.71
N ASN A 457 35.63 -2.71 23.14
CA ASN A 457 35.57 -2.09 21.84
C ASN A 457 35.17 -3.09 20.73
N LEU A 458 34.02 -2.89 20.09
CA LEU A 458 33.83 -3.26 18.69
C LEU A 458 33.28 -2.08 17.90
N THR A 459 34.15 -1.57 17.05
CA THR A 459 34.00 -0.43 16.16
C THR A 459 33.20 -0.83 14.91
N GLU A 460 31.95 -1.27 15.04
CA GLU A 460 31.10 -1.55 13.87
C GLU A 460 29.69 -1.00 14.08
N LEU A 461 29.38 0.08 13.34
CA LEU A 461 28.12 0.83 13.31
C LEU A 461 27.47 1.03 14.68
N LYS A 462 27.93 2.07 15.39
CA LYS A 462 27.21 2.63 16.53
C LYS A 462 25.90 3.24 16.01
N GLU A 463 24.88 2.41 15.79
CA GLU A 463 23.49 2.86 15.80
C GLU A 463 23.34 3.59 17.15
N THR A 464 23.14 4.91 17.08
CA THR A 464 22.99 5.78 18.24
C THR A 464 21.87 5.23 19.10
N ILE A 465 22.21 4.67 20.26
CA ILE A 465 21.21 4.23 21.24
C ILE A 465 20.56 5.53 21.76
N PRO A 466 19.27 5.77 21.50
CA PRO A 466 18.66 7.06 21.78
C PRO A 466 18.48 7.33 23.28
N PHE A 467 18.43 6.28 24.11
CA PHE A 467 18.32 6.38 25.57
C PHE A 467 18.80 5.10 26.27
N ARG A 468 19.18 5.19 27.55
CA ARG A 468 19.60 4.06 28.39
C ARG A 468 18.78 4.06 29.68
N ALA A 469 18.17 2.92 30.02
CA ALA A 469 17.42 2.76 31.26
C ALA A 469 18.35 2.22 32.35
N GLU A 470 18.84 3.10 33.21
CA GLU A 470 19.82 2.75 34.25
C GLU A 470 19.13 2.33 35.55
N THR A 471 18.03 2.98 35.91
CA THR A 471 17.35 2.72 37.18
C THR A 471 16.33 1.57 37.09
N ASP A 472 16.08 0.89 38.22
CA ASP A 472 15.03 -0.14 38.32
C ASP A 472 13.66 0.44 37.88
N SER A 473 13.41 1.72 38.15
CA SER A 473 12.19 2.43 37.74
C SER A 473 12.10 2.58 36.22
N GLU A 474 13.14 3.08 35.55
CA GLU A 474 13.19 3.25 34.09
C GLU A 474 13.04 1.91 33.35
N GLN A 475 13.73 0.87 33.82
CA GLN A 475 13.67 -0.46 33.20
C GLN A 475 12.26 -1.06 33.34
N LEU A 476 11.59 -0.86 34.49
CA LEU A 476 10.21 -1.29 34.69
C LEU A 476 9.22 -0.45 33.87
N SER A 477 9.41 0.87 33.75
CA SER A 477 8.61 1.72 32.88
C SER A 477 8.65 1.26 31.42
N LEU A 478 9.83 0.89 30.91
CA LEU A 478 9.99 0.32 29.58
C LEU A 478 9.16 -0.95 29.36
N LEU A 479 9.25 -1.89 30.31
CA LEU A 479 8.45 -3.11 30.29
C LEU A 479 6.95 -2.80 30.38
N GLY A 480 6.56 -1.82 31.20
CA GLY A 480 5.18 -1.36 31.36
C GLY A 480 4.59 -0.78 30.08
N VAL A 481 5.34 0.10 29.39
CA VAL A 481 4.97 0.67 28.09
C VAL A 481 4.84 -0.42 27.04
N ALA A 482 5.85 -1.29 26.90
CA ALA A 482 5.83 -2.39 25.93
C ALA A 482 4.68 -3.37 26.17
N PHE A 483 4.41 -3.71 27.45
CA PHE A 483 3.29 -4.56 27.83
C PHE A 483 1.95 -3.91 27.51
N THR A 484 1.80 -2.61 27.80
CA THR A 484 0.55 -1.87 27.53
C THR A 484 0.28 -1.75 26.03
N ILE A 485 1.32 -1.54 25.22
CA ILE A 485 1.21 -1.59 23.75
C ILE A 485 0.74 -2.98 23.29
N MET A 486 1.36 -4.04 23.81
CA MET A 486 1.08 -5.42 23.41
C MET A 486 -0.30 -5.93 23.84
N ASP A 487 -0.70 -5.68 25.08
CA ASP A 487 -1.90 -6.26 25.70
C ASP A 487 -3.15 -5.42 25.41
N GLU A 488 -3.00 -4.09 25.29
CA GLU A 488 -4.13 -3.15 25.20
C GLU A 488 -4.13 -2.33 23.91
N LEU A 489 -3.13 -1.46 23.71
CA LEU A 489 -3.22 -0.42 22.67
C LEU A 489 -3.27 -1.00 21.25
N LEU A 490 -2.28 -1.83 20.91
CA LEU A 490 -2.16 -2.39 19.56
C LEU A 490 -3.35 -3.32 19.22
N PRO A 491 -3.77 -4.26 20.11
CA PRO A 491 -4.99 -5.02 19.89
C PRO A 491 -6.25 -4.18 19.73
N ASN A 492 -6.41 -3.10 20.49
CA ASN A 492 -7.59 -2.24 20.43
C ASN A 492 -7.64 -1.48 19.09
N THR A 493 -6.54 -0.85 18.69
CA THR A 493 -6.46 -0.11 17.42
C THR A 493 -6.68 -1.03 16.22
N VAL A 494 -6.06 -2.22 16.20
CA VAL A 494 -6.28 -3.20 15.12
C VAL A 494 -7.72 -3.72 15.11
N SER A 495 -8.31 -3.96 16.28
CA SER A 495 -9.69 -4.46 16.37
C SER A 495 -10.72 -3.48 15.82
N LYS A 496 -10.48 -2.16 15.92
CA LYS A 496 -11.35 -1.13 15.31
C LYS A 496 -11.39 -1.26 13.77
N VAL A 497 -10.24 -1.49 13.15
CA VAL A 497 -10.13 -1.62 11.69
C VAL A 497 -10.65 -2.97 11.18
N TRP A 498 -10.43 -4.05 11.94
CA TRP A 498 -10.89 -5.40 11.57
C TRP A 498 -12.36 -5.65 11.89
N ASN A 499 -12.95 -4.93 12.85
CA ASN A 499 -14.35 -5.07 13.26
C ASN A 499 -15.06 -3.71 13.37
N PRO A 500 -15.29 -3.00 12.24
CA PRO A 500 -15.86 -1.64 12.26
C PRO A 500 -17.31 -1.57 12.78
N LYS A 501 -18.03 -2.71 12.87
CA LYS A 501 -19.44 -2.78 13.28
C LYS A 501 -19.67 -2.73 14.80
N ASN A 502 -18.63 -2.72 15.64
CA ASN A 502 -18.81 -2.77 17.10
C ASN A 502 -19.17 -1.43 17.76
N GLU A 503 -19.18 -0.31 17.03
CA GLU A 503 -19.51 1.01 17.59
C GLU A 503 -20.95 1.48 17.27
N SER A 504 -21.64 0.91 16.27
CA SER A 504 -23.03 1.22 15.97
C SER A 504 -23.98 0.06 16.29
N LYS A 505 -24.61 0.11 17.46
CA LYS A 505 -25.87 -0.61 17.69
C LYS A 505 -26.97 0.04 16.83
N GLU A 506 -27.01 -0.27 15.55
CA GLU A 506 -28.24 -0.12 14.76
C GLU A 506 -28.62 -1.43 14.09
N VAL A 507 -29.92 -1.70 14.19
CA VAL A 507 -30.60 -2.93 13.84
C VAL A 507 -30.70 -3.05 12.31
N GLY A 508 -30.30 -4.20 11.78
CA GLY A 508 -30.75 -4.66 10.46
C GLY A 508 -29.71 -4.72 9.35
N ASN A 509 -28.82 -5.72 9.41
CA ASN A 509 -28.61 -6.62 8.28
C ASN A 509 -27.79 -7.83 8.77
N GLU A 510 -28.48 -8.95 8.91
CA GLU A 510 -27.84 -10.25 9.14
C GLU A 510 -27.01 -10.63 7.90
N ASN A 511 -25.86 -11.27 8.15
CA ASN A 511 -24.96 -11.93 7.20
C ASN A 511 -23.76 -11.12 6.67
N ILE A 512 -22.87 -10.72 7.58
CA ILE A 512 -21.43 -10.98 7.37
C ILE A 512 -20.87 -11.45 8.72
N ALA A 513 -20.89 -12.76 8.96
CA ALA A 513 -20.11 -13.33 10.05
C ALA A 513 -18.63 -13.00 9.81
N PRO A 514 -17.83 -12.63 10.83
CA PRO A 514 -16.39 -12.47 10.64
C PRO A 514 -15.83 -13.77 10.07
N ASN A 515 -15.15 -13.70 8.93
CA ASN A 515 -14.56 -14.86 8.28
C ASN A 515 -13.70 -15.63 9.30
N ALA A 516 -13.90 -16.94 9.40
CA ALA A 516 -13.17 -17.78 10.37
C ALA A 516 -11.64 -17.66 10.20
N SER A 517 -11.17 -17.40 8.97
CA SER A 517 -9.76 -17.10 8.66
C SER A 517 -9.26 -15.84 9.36
N THR A 518 -9.97 -14.73 9.26
CA THR A 518 -9.62 -13.45 9.87
C THR A 518 -9.52 -13.54 11.40
N THR A 519 -10.38 -14.32 12.04
CA THR A 519 -10.31 -14.55 13.49
C THR A 519 -9.12 -15.41 13.91
N THR A 520 -8.65 -16.29 13.03
CA THR A 520 -7.47 -17.15 13.27
C THR A 520 -6.19 -16.32 13.10
N GLU A 521 -6.10 -15.52 12.04
CA GLU A 521 -4.99 -14.59 11.81
C GLU A 521 -4.79 -13.63 12.98
N LEU A 522 -5.86 -13.03 13.51
CA LEU A 522 -5.78 -12.15 14.69
C LEU A 522 -5.29 -12.87 15.95
N LYS A 523 -5.66 -14.15 16.14
CA LYS A 523 -5.18 -14.95 17.28
C LYS A 523 -3.69 -15.26 17.15
N ASP A 524 -3.25 -15.66 15.96
CA ASP A 524 -1.84 -15.97 15.70
C ASP A 524 -0.98 -14.71 15.79
N TRP A 525 -1.48 -13.59 15.30
CA TRP A 525 -0.85 -12.27 15.48
C TRP A 525 -0.70 -11.89 16.95
N LYS A 526 -1.75 -12.04 17.78
CA LYS A 526 -1.65 -11.80 19.24
C LYS A 526 -0.62 -12.70 19.91
N ARG A 527 -0.53 -13.98 19.50
CA ARG A 527 0.51 -14.90 20.00
C ARG A 527 1.91 -14.45 19.62
N HIS A 528 2.10 -13.93 18.41
CA HIS A 528 3.38 -13.36 17.98
C HIS A 528 3.78 -12.18 18.87
N LEU A 529 2.88 -11.21 19.09
CA LEU A 529 3.17 -10.05 19.95
C LEU A 529 3.55 -10.48 21.38
N GLN A 530 2.81 -11.42 21.96
CA GLN A 530 3.12 -11.97 23.28
C GLN A 530 4.50 -12.63 23.29
N HIS A 531 4.82 -13.43 22.27
CA HIS A 531 6.13 -14.09 22.18
C HIS A 531 7.28 -13.09 22.07
N SER A 532 7.10 -12.00 21.32
CA SER A 532 8.13 -10.95 21.21
C SER A 532 8.30 -10.19 22.52
N PHE A 533 7.21 -9.88 23.22
CA PHE A 533 7.30 -9.30 24.57
C PHE A 533 7.97 -10.24 25.58
N ASP A 534 7.66 -11.54 25.53
CA ASP A 534 8.26 -12.54 26.41
C ASP A 534 9.78 -12.59 26.24
N LYS A 535 10.31 -12.37 25.03
CA LYS A 535 11.77 -12.25 24.79
C LYS A 535 12.38 -11.04 25.51
N LEU A 536 11.74 -9.87 25.44
CA LEU A 536 12.18 -8.66 26.14
C LEU A 536 12.16 -8.88 27.67
N ARG A 537 11.07 -9.45 28.19
CA ARG A 537 10.96 -9.78 29.62
C ARG A 537 12.04 -10.76 30.06
N ASP A 538 12.26 -11.83 29.30
CA ASP A 538 13.26 -12.84 29.63
C ASP A 538 14.69 -12.27 29.56
N HIS A 539 14.95 -11.36 28.61
CA HIS A 539 16.21 -10.61 28.54
C HIS A 539 16.39 -9.75 29.79
N PHE A 540 15.40 -8.94 30.17
CA PHE A 540 15.43 -8.16 31.41
C PHE A 540 15.71 -9.05 32.64
N CYS A 541 14.96 -10.15 32.80
CA CYS A 541 15.13 -11.04 33.95
C CYS A 541 16.54 -11.61 34.02
N ARG A 542 17.09 -12.03 32.87
CA ARG A 542 18.46 -12.53 32.79
C ARG A 542 19.47 -11.46 33.18
N GLN A 543 19.37 -10.26 32.64
CA GLN A 543 20.31 -9.18 32.96
C GLN A 543 20.22 -8.76 34.43
N TYR A 544 19.01 -8.66 34.96
CA TYR A 544 18.79 -8.30 36.36
C TYR A 544 19.38 -9.34 37.33
N VAL A 545 19.25 -10.63 37.00
CA VAL A 545 19.85 -11.71 37.80
C VAL A 545 21.37 -11.73 37.67
N LEU A 546 21.92 -11.60 36.47
CA LEU A 546 23.37 -11.57 36.27
C LEU A 546 24.01 -10.36 36.96
N SER A 547 23.39 -9.18 36.86
CA SER A 547 23.87 -7.99 37.56
C SER A 547 23.87 -8.20 39.07
N PHE A 548 22.82 -8.81 39.63
CA PHE A 548 22.77 -9.16 41.06
C PHE A 548 23.88 -10.14 41.48
N ILE A 549 24.15 -11.16 40.67
CA ILE A 549 25.13 -12.20 41.00
C ILE A 549 26.56 -11.67 40.94
N TYR A 550 26.91 -10.97 39.86
CA TYR A 550 28.29 -10.57 39.57
C TYR A 550 28.70 -9.23 40.18
N SER A 551 27.76 -8.35 40.56
CA SER A 551 28.08 -7.07 41.22
C SER A 551 28.43 -7.21 42.71
N ARG A 552 28.24 -8.40 43.31
CA ARG A 552 28.43 -8.61 44.76
C ARG A 552 29.80 -9.14 45.09
N GLU A 553 30.38 -8.61 46.17
CA GLU A 553 31.67 -9.02 46.72
C GLU A 553 31.52 -9.73 48.08
N GLY A 554 32.55 -10.48 48.46
CA GLY A 554 32.65 -11.13 49.76
C GLY A 554 31.57 -12.19 50.02
N LYS A 555 31.10 -12.29 51.27
CA LYS A 555 30.17 -13.35 51.74
C LYS A 555 28.76 -13.27 51.14
N THR A 556 28.42 -12.19 50.42
CA THR A 556 27.11 -12.04 49.76
C THR A 556 27.12 -12.43 48.29
N ARG A 557 28.29 -12.76 47.73
CA ARG A 557 28.42 -13.28 46.37
C ARG A 557 27.85 -14.69 46.31
N LEU A 558 26.98 -14.96 45.35
CA LEU A 558 26.41 -16.29 45.13
C LEU A 558 27.45 -17.17 44.43
N ASN A 559 28.17 -18.00 45.20
CA ASN A 559 29.12 -18.98 44.69
C ASN A 559 29.09 -20.27 45.52
N GLY A 560 29.64 -21.37 44.99
CA GLY A 560 29.64 -22.66 45.68
C GLY A 560 30.47 -22.69 46.96
N GLN A 561 31.43 -21.76 47.11
CA GLN A 561 32.36 -21.72 48.24
C GLN A 561 31.65 -21.44 49.58
N ILE A 562 30.50 -20.76 49.56
CA ILE A 562 29.70 -20.48 50.77
C ILE A 562 29.24 -21.77 51.49
N TYR A 563 29.22 -22.90 50.78
CA TYR A 563 28.81 -24.20 51.30
C TYR A 563 30.01 -25.09 51.70
N LEU A 564 31.25 -24.64 51.48
CA LEU A 564 32.46 -25.37 51.87
C LEU A 564 32.99 -24.98 53.25
N SER A 565 32.93 -23.68 53.57
CA SER A 565 33.53 -23.13 54.78
C SER A 565 32.66 -23.37 56.01
N GLY A 566 33.07 -24.28 56.90
CA GLY A 566 32.64 -24.23 58.30
C GLY A 566 33.39 -23.10 59.00
N ASN A 567 32.81 -21.90 59.12
CA ASN A 567 33.32 -20.96 60.12
C ASN A 567 33.11 -21.61 61.49
N GLU A 568 34.16 -21.66 62.29
CA GLU A 568 34.16 -22.15 63.68
C GLU A 568 33.18 -21.36 64.60
N GLU A 569 32.51 -20.33 64.07
CA GLU A 569 31.45 -19.55 64.74
C GLU A 569 30.05 -20.21 64.68
N TYR A 570 29.85 -21.29 63.92
CA TYR A 570 28.55 -21.98 63.82
C TYR A 570 28.39 -23.13 64.83
N THR A 571 28.58 -22.86 66.12
CA THR A 571 28.16 -23.76 67.21
C THR A 571 26.65 -23.72 67.45
N GLN A 572 25.87 -23.08 66.57
CA GLN A 572 24.53 -22.56 66.85
C GLN A 572 23.51 -22.88 65.73
N TRP A 573 23.54 -24.08 65.15
CA TRP A 573 22.44 -24.57 64.29
C TRP A 573 21.16 -24.89 65.10
N ASP A 574 21.22 -24.87 66.43
CA ASP A 574 20.26 -25.54 67.32
C ASP A 574 19.06 -24.71 67.81
N SER A 575 18.60 -23.68 67.10
CA SER A 575 17.24 -23.14 67.41
C SER A 575 16.47 -22.59 66.20
N ASP A 576 17.10 -21.86 65.28
CA ASP A 576 16.42 -21.27 64.11
C ASP A 576 17.41 -21.10 62.93
N PRO A 577 17.47 -22.05 61.97
CA PRO A 577 18.39 -21.94 60.84
C PRO A 577 17.92 -20.88 59.84
N LEU A 578 18.83 -19.98 59.44
CA LEU A 578 18.57 -18.89 58.49
C LEU A 578 19.11 -19.23 57.08
N PRO A 579 18.49 -18.73 56.00
CA PRO A 579 19.05 -18.84 54.66
C PRO A 579 20.41 -18.13 54.58
N SER A 580 21.27 -18.53 53.65
CA SER A 580 22.61 -17.98 53.53
C SER A 580 22.58 -16.50 53.09
N LEU A 581 23.67 -15.78 53.35
CA LEU A 581 23.76 -14.34 53.08
C LEU A 581 23.42 -13.97 51.61
N PRO A 582 23.85 -14.73 50.58
CA PRO A 582 23.43 -14.45 49.21
C PRO A 582 21.91 -14.54 48.99
N PHE A 583 21.24 -15.52 49.61
CA PHE A 583 19.79 -15.71 49.49
C PHE A 583 18.99 -14.71 50.32
N GLN A 584 19.47 -14.32 51.51
CA GLN A 584 18.90 -13.18 52.25
C GLN A 584 18.97 -11.90 51.43
N ALA A 585 20.11 -11.67 50.77
CA ALA A 585 20.30 -10.47 49.97
C ALA A 585 19.52 -10.51 48.65
N LEU A 586 19.30 -11.69 48.08
CA LEU A 586 18.39 -11.91 46.96
C LEU A 586 16.95 -11.54 47.36
N PHE A 587 16.49 -12.01 48.51
CA PHE A 587 15.18 -11.65 49.03
C PHE A 587 15.03 -10.13 49.20
N ALA A 588 16.02 -9.47 49.79
CA ALA A 588 16.01 -8.01 49.93
C ALA A 588 15.95 -7.29 48.57
N LYS A 589 16.70 -7.76 47.56
CA LYS A 589 16.70 -7.16 46.22
C LYS A 589 15.37 -7.39 45.48
N LEU A 590 14.78 -8.58 45.60
CA LEU A 590 13.45 -8.87 45.04
C LEU A 590 12.36 -8.04 45.71
N GLN A 591 12.43 -7.83 47.03
CA GLN A 591 11.50 -6.94 47.75
C GLN A 591 11.66 -5.49 47.31
N GLN A 592 12.89 -5.00 47.15
CA GLN A 592 13.15 -3.67 46.61
C GLN A 592 12.51 -3.50 45.22
N LEU A 593 12.75 -4.44 44.32
CA LEU A 593 12.17 -4.41 42.97
C LEU A 593 10.64 -4.50 43.01
N ALA A 594 10.08 -5.34 43.89
CA ALA A 594 8.64 -5.47 44.04
C ALA A 594 7.98 -4.16 44.50
N THR A 595 8.62 -3.41 45.40
CA THR A 595 8.16 -2.07 45.81
C THR A 595 8.18 -1.10 44.63
N VAL A 596 9.29 -1.01 43.89
CA VAL A 596 9.38 -0.13 42.71
C VAL A 596 8.37 -0.53 41.63
N ALA A 597 8.17 -1.84 41.41
CA ALA A 597 7.17 -2.35 40.47
C ALA A 597 5.74 -2.01 40.93
N GLY A 598 5.45 -2.03 42.22
CA GLY A 598 4.18 -1.58 42.79
C GLY A 598 3.88 -0.13 42.45
N ASP A 599 4.89 0.73 42.49
CA ASP A 599 4.77 2.17 42.22
C ASP A 599 4.73 2.50 40.72
N VAL A 600 5.55 1.84 39.90
CA VAL A 600 5.70 2.15 38.46
C VAL A 600 4.68 1.40 37.60
N LEU A 601 4.36 0.15 37.94
CA LEU A 601 3.45 -0.70 37.16
C LEU A 601 2.04 -0.71 37.75
N LEU A 602 1.53 0.46 38.16
CA LEU A 602 0.20 0.60 38.76
C LEU A 602 -0.89 0.06 37.83
N GLY A 603 -1.79 -0.78 38.37
CA GLY A 603 -2.86 -1.43 37.60
C GLY A 603 -2.39 -2.56 36.66
N LYS A 604 -1.11 -2.95 36.73
CA LYS A 604 -0.52 -4.05 35.94
C LYS A 604 -0.05 -5.19 36.84
N GLU A 605 -0.88 -5.62 37.81
CA GLU A 605 -0.54 -6.62 38.81
C GLU A 605 -0.19 -7.98 38.19
N LYS A 606 -0.82 -8.31 37.05
CA LYS A 606 -0.49 -9.51 36.27
C LYS A 606 0.95 -9.48 35.78
N LEU A 607 1.41 -8.34 35.24
CA LEU A 607 2.79 -8.17 34.78
C LEU A 607 3.76 -8.27 35.96
N GLN A 608 3.48 -7.58 37.07
CA GLN A 608 4.32 -7.60 38.27
C GLN A 608 4.54 -9.04 38.78
N LYS A 609 3.45 -9.82 38.94
CA LYS A 609 3.53 -11.21 39.42
C LYS A 609 4.30 -12.11 38.46
N ILE A 610 4.04 -12.00 37.16
CA ILE A 610 4.74 -12.78 36.13
C ILE A 610 6.23 -12.44 36.13
N LEU A 611 6.58 -11.15 36.25
CA LEU A 611 7.97 -10.69 36.27
C LEU A 611 8.74 -11.25 37.48
N LEU A 612 8.19 -11.12 38.69
CA LEU A 612 8.81 -11.61 39.92
C LEU A 612 8.93 -13.15 39.93
N ALA A 613 7.92 -13.85 39.41
CA ALA A 613 7.99 -15.30 39.22
C ALA A 613 9.13 -15.69 38.27
N ARG A 614 9.23 -15.00 37.13
CA ARG A 614 10.25 -15.27 36.11
C ARG A 614 11.66 -14.92 36.60
N LEU A 615 11.83 -13.87 37.41
CA LEU A 615 13.10 -13.55 38.06
C LEU A 615 13.55 -14.67 38.99
N THR A 616 12.65 -15.15 39.86
CA THR A 616 12.93 -16.26 40.79
C THR A 616 13.28 -17.54 40.03
N GLU A 617 12.56 -17.82 38.95
CA GLU A 617 12.85 -18.92 38.03
C GLU A 617 14.22 -18.79 37.37
N THR A 618 14.59 -17.58 36.94
CA THR A 618 15.88 -17.30 36.30
C THR A 618 17.04 -17.54 37.27
N VAL A 619 16.89 -17.21 38.56
CA VAL A 619 17.90 -17.52 39.59
C VAL A 619 18.14 -19.02 39.73
N VAL A 620 17.08 -19.82 39.88
CA VAL A 620 17.23 -21.28 40.06
C VAL A 620 17.71 -21.96 38.77
N MET A 621 17.32 -21.46 37.59
CA MET A 621 17.86 -21.94 36.32
C MET A 621 19.36 -21.66 36.21
N TRP A 622 19.81 -20.45 36.57
CA TRP A 622 21.23 -20.11 36.60
C TRP A 622 22.01 -21.03 37.55
N LEU A 623 21.56 -21.17 38.81
CA LEU A 623 22.19 -22.06 39.79
C LEU A 623 22.29 -23.52 39.33
N SER A 624 21.24 -24.03 38.66
CA SER A 624 21.24 -25.39 38.13
C SER A 624 22.29 -25.60 37.04
N ALA A 625 22.48 -24.58 36.18
CA ALA A 625 23.33 -24.64 35.00
C ALA A 625 24.78 -24.18 35.23
N GLU A 626 25.05 -23.38 36.26
CA GLU A 626 26.34 -22.70 36.45
C GLU A 626 27.47 -23.66 36.81
N GLN A 627 28.41 -23.87 35.89
CA GLN A 627 29.47 -24.88 36.07
C GLN A 627 30.45 -24.47 37.17
N GLU A 628 30.81 -23.18 37.26
CA GLU A 628 31.72 -22.69 38.29
C GLU A 628 31.17 -22.91 39.70
N PHE A 629 29.84 -22.78 39.86
CA PHE A 629 29.17 -23.04 41.12
C PHE A 629 29.31 -24.51 41.55
N TRP A 630 29.12 -25.45 40.62
CA TRP A 630 29.15 -26.88 40.92
C TRP A 630 30.55 -27.48 41.01
N ALA A 631 31.52 -26.97 40.24
CA ALA A 631 32.90 -27.46 40.21
C ALA A 631 33.57 -27.45 41.59
N VAL A 632 33.17 -26.51 42.45
CA VAL A 632 33.68 -26.35 43.82
C VAL A 632 33.38 -27.56 44.71
N PHE A 633 32.27 -28.27 44.47
CA PHE A 633 31.93 -29.48 45.24
C PHE A 633 32.66 -30.73 44.75
N GLU A 634 33.05 -30.72 43.48
CA GLU A 634 33.76 -31.81 42.80
C GLU A 634 35.28 -31.75 43.07
N ASP A 635 35.79 -30.59 43.50
CA ASP A 635 37.18 -30.42 43.88
C ASP A 635 37.53 -31.18 45.17
N GLU A 636 38.30 -32.26 45.03
CA GLU A 636 38.75 -33.11 46.14
C GLU A 636 39.63 -32.37 47.16
N SER A 637 40.27 -31.26 46.78
CA SER A 637 41.17 -30.51 47.66
C SER A 637 40.42 -29.69 48.73
N SER A 638 39.14 -29.39 48.49
CA SER A 638 38.29 -28.64 49.42
C SER A 638 37.45 -29.60 50.29
N PRO A 639 37.50 -29.53 51.63
CA PRO A 639 36.68 -30.38 52.48
C PRO A 639 35.21 -29.95 52.41
N ILE A 640 34.32 -30.89 52.10
CA ILE A 640 32.87 -30.68 52.22
C ILE A 640 32.38 -31.08 53.61
N GLN A 641 31.38 -30.37 54.14
CA GLN A 641 30.80 -30.63 55.46
C GLN A 641 29.29 -30.85 55.37
N PRO A 642 28.68 -31.63 56.29
CA PRO A 642 27.24 -31.86 56.24
C PRO A 642 26.38 -30.60 56.45
N LEU A 643 26.89 -29.63 57.21
CA LEU A 643 26.26 -28.31 57.39
C LEU A 643 26.10 -27.57 56.04
N GLY A 644 27.05 -27.71 55.12
CA GLY A 644 26.97 -27.12 53.78
C GLY A 644 25.80 -27.68 52.95
N LEU A 645 25.54 -28.98 53.06
CA LEU A 645 24.39 -29.63 52.41
C LEU A 645 23.07 -29.14 53.02
N GLN A 646 23.00 -29.05 54.35
CA GLN A 646 21.81 -28.53 55.04
C GLN A 646 21.51 -27.08 54.64
N GLN A 647 22.54 -26.24 54.56
CA GLN A 647 22.39 -24.85 54.13
C GLN A 647 21.91 -24.74 52.67
N LEU A 648 22.43 -25.56 51.75
CA LEU A 648 21.98 -25.57 50.35
C LEU A 648 20.52 -26.00 50.23
N ILE A 649 20.11 -27.03 50.97
CA ILE A 649 18.71 -27.48 51.02
C ILE A 649 17.82 -26.36 51.55
N LEU A 650 18.22 -25.71 52.65
CA LEU A 650 17.49 -24.59 53.23
C LEU A 650 17.35 -23.43 52.24
N ASP A 651 18.41 -23.07 51.51
CA ASP A 651 18.40 -22.00 50.52
C ASP A 651 17.46 -22.29 49.34
N MET A 652 17.39 -23.55 48.91
CA MET A 652 16.45 -23.99 47.87
C MET A 652 15.00 -23.95 48.34
N HIS A 653 14.71 -24.42 49.55
CA HIS A 653 13.38 -24.29 50.14
C HIS A 653 12.99 -22.83 50.35
N PHE A 654 13.90 -22.00 50.84
CA PHE A 654 13.70 -20.58 51.01
C PHE A 654 13.34 -19.91 49.68
N THR A 655 14.04 -20.24 48.59
CA THR A 655 13.73 -19.70 47.25
C THR A 655 12.32 -20.06 46.77
N VAL A 656 11.89 -21.30 47.03
CA VAL A 656 10.51 -21.73 46.72
C VAL A 656 9.50 -20.97 47.58
N GLU A 657 9.81 -20.75 48.86
CA GLU A 657 8.92 -20.10 49.81
C GLU A 657 8.79 -18.59 49.57
N ILE A 658 9.85 -17.91 49.08
CA ILE A 658 9.76 -16.51 48.61
C ILE A 658 8.63 -16.37 47.59
N ALA A 659 8.61 -17.24 46.57
CA ALA A 659 7.62 -17.20 45.51
C ALA A 659 6.21 -17.53 46.01
N ARG A 660 6.09 -18.45 46.97
CA ARG A 660 4.81 -18.80 47.60
C ARG A 660 4.26 -17.66 48.45
N PHE A 661 5.08 -17.09 49.33
CA PHE A 661 4.69 -16.03 50.25
C PHE A 661 4.30 -14.74 49.50
N ALA A 662 5.06 -14.40 48.45
CA ALA A 662 4.79 -13.21 47.65
C ALA A 662 3.68 -13.42 46.58
N GLY A 663 2.98 -14.56 46.60
CA GLY A 663 1.76 -14.78 45.82
C GLY A 663 1.97 -15.13 44.34
N TYR A 664 3.15 -15.66 43.98
CA TYR A 664 3.49 -16.11 42.63
C TYR A 664 4.11 -17.52 42.59
N PRO A 665 3.47 -18.55 43.17
CA PRO A 665 4.04 -19.89 43.22
C PRO A 665 4.29 -20.46 41.81
N SER A 666 5.49 -21.01 41.58
CA SER A 666 5.88 -21.60 40.30
C SER A 666 6.22 -23.09 40.47
N ARG A 667 5.50 -23.95 39.74
CA ARG A 667 5.81 -25.39 39.68
C ARG A 667 7.19 -25.64 39.11
N HIS A 668 7.63 -24.82 38.15
CA HIS A 668 8.93 -24.97 37.53
C HIS A 668 10.07 -24.62 38.51
N VAL A 669 9.91 -23.54 39.29
CA VAL A 669 10.85 -23.18 40.37
C VAL A 669 10.99 -24.35 41.35
N HIS A 670 9.87 -24.93 41.79
CA HIS A 670 9.90 -26.07 42.71
C HIS A 670 10.58 -27.30 42.11
N GLN A 671 10.33 -27.60 40.83
CA GLN A 671 10.97 -28.72 40.13
C GLN A 671 12.48 -28.52 39.99
N ILE A 672 12.94 -27.32 39.59
CA ILE A 672 14.37 -27.02 39.46
C ILE A 672 15.03 -27.06 40.84
N ALA A 673 14.44 -26.44 41.86
CA ALA A 673 14.94 -26.46 43.23
C ALA A 673 15.09 -27.91 43.75
N SER A 674 14.09 -28.76 43.49
CA SER A 674 14.15 -30.19 43.85
C SER A 674 15.27 -30.92 43.09
N ALA A 675 15.49 -30.59 41.82
CA ALA A 675 16.58 -31.16 41.03
C ALA A 675 17.96 -30.72 41.53
N ILE A 676 18.11 -29.45 41.94
CA ILE A 676 19.32 -28.92 42.58
C ILE A 676 19.59 -29.66 43.89
N ILE A 677 18.58 -29.82 44.75
CA ILE A 677 18.69 -30.58 46.00
C ILE A 677 19.13 -32.02 45.73
N ALA A 678 18.50 -32.70 44.76
CA ALA A 678 18.84 -34.08 44.41
C ALA A 678 20.28 -34.20 43.85
N ARG A 679 20.73 -33.21 43.07
CA ARG A 679 22.12 -33.13 42.59
C ARG A 679 23.09 -32.94 43.75
N ALA A 680 22.82 -32.01 44.66
CA ALA A 680 23.64 -31.76 45.84
C ALA A 680 23.76 -33.00 46.74
N ILE A 681 22.64 -33.66 47.05
CA ILE A 681 22.63 -34.92 47.83
C ILE A 681 23.53 -35.97 47.19
N ARG A 682 23.44 -36.14 45.86
CA ARG A 682 24.27 -37.10 45.13
C ARG A 682 25.76 -36.75 45.23
N THR A 683 26.13 -35.50 44.96
CA THR A 683 27.51 -35.02 44.98
C THR A 683 28.15 -35.14 46.38
N PHE A 684 27.40 -34.83 47.44
CA PHE A 684 27.89 -34.95 48.81
C PHE A 684 28.00 -36.43 49.25
N SER A 685 27.06 -37.28 48.82
CA SER A 685 27.11 -38.72 49.08
C SER A 685 28.31 -39.39 48.42
N THR A 686 28.66 -39.00 47.19
CA THR A 686 29.85 -39.53 46.49
C THR A 686 31.16 -39.20 47.21
N ARG A 687 31.16 -38.14 48.04
CA ARG A 687 32.30 -37.71 48.85
C ARG A 687 32.20 -38.18 50.31
N GLY A 688 31.30 -39.13 50.61
CA GLY A 688 31.26 -39.83 51.90
C GLY A 688 30.38 -39.20 52.99
N ILE A 689 29.57 -38.20 52.67
CA ILE A 689 28.60 -37.62 53.62
C ILE A 689 27.28 -38.40 53.56
N ASP A 690 26.82 -38.96 54.67
CA ASP A 690 25.57 -39.74 54.72
C ASP A 690 24.33 -38.83 54.62
N PRO A 691 23.52 -38.92 53.55
CA PRO A 691 22.33 -38.09 53.40
C PRO A 691 21.17 -38.46 54.35
N ARG A 692 21.21 -39.63 55.01
CA ARG A 692 20.06 -40.17 55.78
C ARG A 692 19.73 -39.41 57.05
N TYR A 693 20.70 -38.69 57.62
CA TYR A 693 20.47 -37.81 58.78
C TYR A 693 19.63 -36.57 58.44
N TYR A 694 19.42 -36.28 57.15
CA TYR A 694 18.89 -34.99 56.68
C TYR A 694 17.48 -35.10 56.06
N SER A 695 16.91 -36.31 56.03
CA SER A 695 15.54 -36.58 55.54
C SER A 695 14.42 -36.04 56.44
N TYR A 696 14.74 -35.62 57.66
CA TYR A 696 13.76 -35.06 58.61
C TYR A 696 13.34 -33.62 58.30
N TYR A 697 14.02 -32.93 57.37
CA TYR A 697 13.77 -31.54 56.99
C TYR A 697 13.32 -31.37 55.52
N CYS A 698 13.04 -32.47 54.80
CA CYS A 698 12.50 -32.47 53.44
C CYS A 698 10.96 -32.36 53.42
#